data_AF-A0A1I4JMC8-F1
#
_entry.id   AF-A0A1I4JMC8-F1
#
_cell.length_a   1.000
_cell.length_b   1.000
_cell.length_c   1.000
_cell.angle_alpha   90.00
_cell.angle_beta   90.00
_cell.angle_gamma   90.00
#
_symmetry.space_group_name_H-M   'P 1'
#
loop_
_entity.id
_entity.type
_entity.pdbx_description
1 polymer ?
#
loop_
_entity_poly.entity_id
_entity_poly.type
_entity_poly.pdbx_seq_one_letter_code
_entity_poly.pdbx_strand_id
1 'polypeptide(L)'
;MNLREKLLSFANTYTAQMDHTGIDEDELRSINHPIVFVFLGDQSLEALEAVHALNSTKWNNSAGVVYLHIGTKAPAALDNVYGWSLPVSLEDKRSLRPSIHEQFYADETKLLELNVTLRRMNSRISEFGRMYTHLQRLNIAVVTSLDAPSNVLLPEISVLMQTIFGEQFRSVAIDLYGLLEEKAVGEQFALQASLGVSFLRELDVYQSRDYHFDGMLQVTGEGVRLPVVHSASPLFDVVYLLSDKDERGIFADHGMQGSYETICNLNLLKNRKTMNELDPKHGAYNNQHFKQNATPPDGDGRFYASAGFSKVKRPNSAIALTVVYHMYRHLLERMKENAQLEPGFVQELLDLEPQRWDHDIRSLLPDRERAVAGMFGLLHDHVSLSDLHSMTLRQAESALYGGNAQFFFDTNMVRVLEKAFVERDFGGGLKKKLDSRLIDHPLYGFYAAYLCSADGVNGSLIHALQEQVKEAAKLLEQGQEELEQLYAERVDAQPFAKVSFWGRIANKTSVKSLSRSLLELIYGLKLDLLLQGMKLKLLKLYLQELENLHERAKPFVARLQQMEKVLQDVSRNSISMTSDYLNRNINEYYRHGVERILMELETRRGAQFYFEERQMGNVSQLLIQGEDHLLERLIAMARREVFVQPLFQKTFEDELLERANVAASYDNREVLSKEDLFRDLYSTLENEAAIRADVYHSTHKHRYIEKYFFGDYESEFIRYAFAIDQGSRAYKLGCVQEMKHSGIEKLNIMGGFRIEDLMYYRNGKRYYDTYLQNGFAFHSMDNV
;
A
#
# COMPACT_ATOMS: atom_id res chain seq x y z
N MET A 1 -1.59 1.26 -11.93
CA MET A 1 -1.68 1.41 -10.47
C MET A 1 -0.34 1.91 -9.99
N ASN A 2 -0.30 3.02 -9.26
CA ASN A 2 0.94 3.63 -8.76
C ASN A 2 1.58 2.72 -7.69
N LEU A 3 2.91 2.69 -7.57
CA LEU A 3 3.66 1.95 -6.54
C LEU A 3 3.08 2.19 -5.13
N ARG A 4 2.69 3.44 -4.84
CA ARG A 4 2.03 3.82 -3.58
C ARG A 4 0.69 3.13 -3.37
N GLU A 5 -0.13 3.02 -4.42
CA GLU A 5 -1.44 2.35 -4.34
C GLU A 5 -1.27 0.86 -4.07
N LYS A 6 -0.27 0.20 -4.70
CA LYS A 6 0.04 -1.21 -4.44
C LYS A 6 0.48 -1.46 -2.99
N LEU A 7 1.31 -0.58 -2.43
CA LEU A 7 1.71 -0.64 -1.03
C LEU A 7 0.52 -0.50 -0.07
N LEU A 8 -0.37 0.46 -0.33
CA LEU A 8 -1.58 0.65 0.48
C LEU A 8 -2.53 -0.54 0.35
N SER A 9 -2.71 -1.08 -0.87
CA SER A 9 -3.51 -2.28 -1.11
C SER A 9 -2.95 -3.49 -0.35
N PHE A 10 -1.63 -3.69 -0.37
CA PHE A 10 -0.97 -4.73 0.42
C PHE A 10 -1.20 -4.54 1.92
N ALA A 11 -1.01 -3.33 2.44
CA ALA A 11 -1.16 -3.04 3.87
C ALA A 11 -2.62 -3.22 4.35
N ASN A 12 -3.59 -2.84 3.51
CA ASN A 12 -5.02 -3.09 3.75
C ASN A 12 -5.33 -4.60 3.74
N THR A 13 -4.78 -5.34 2.78
CA THR A 13 -4.94 -6.80 2.70
C THR A 13 -4.34 -7.49 3.93
N TYR A 14 -3.16 -7.06 4.37
CA TYR A 14 -2.52 -7.58 5.57
C TYR A 14 -3.35 -7.27 6.84
N THR A 15 -3.86 -6.05 6.96
CA THR A 15 -4.74 -5.66 8.07
C THR A 15 -6.00 -6.53 8.11
N ALA A 16 -6.65 -6.73 6.95
CA ALA A 16 -7.80 -7.61 6.84
C ALA A 16 -7.45 -9.05 7.25
N GLN A 17 -6.32 -9.61 6.80
CA GLN A 17 -5.87 -10.95 7.20
C GLN A 17 -5.62 -11.07 8.71
N MET A 18 -5.04 -10.04 9.34
CA MET A 18 -4.82 -10.02 10.80
C MET A 18 -6.12 -9.85 11.60
N ASP A 19 -7.14 -9.22 11.02
CA ASP A 19 -8.47 -9.12 11.61
C ASP A 19 -9.32 -10.39 11.36
N HIS A 20 -9.08 -11.12 10.26
CA HIS A 20 -9.75 -12.37 9.86
C HIS A 20 -9.01 -13.66 10.29
N THR A 21 -7.88 -13.57 10.99
CA THR A 21 -7.17 -14.76 11.51
C THR A 21 -7.77 -15.32 12.79
N GLY A 22 -8.88 -14.74 13.27
CA GLY A 22 -9.87 -15.52 14.02
C GLY A 22 -10.33 -16.64 13.09
N ILE A 23 -10.13 -17.89 13.51
CA ILE A 23 -10.44 -19.12 12.75
C ILE A 23 -11.76 -18.92 11.98
N ASP A 24 -11.84 -19.33 10.69
CA ASP A 24 -13.08 -19.30 9.86
C ASP A 24 -14.31 -19.98 10.53
N GLU A 25 -14.12 -20.56 11.71
CA GLU A 25 -15.10 -21.15 12.63
C GLU A 25 -15.59 -20.19 13.73
N ASP A 26 -15.22 -18.90 13.76
CA ASP A 26 -15.76 -17.93 14.73
C ASP A 26 -17.22 -17.57 14.39
N GLU A 27 -18.14 -18.52 14.62
CA GLU A 27 -19.59 -18.37 14.43
C GLU A 27 -20.18 -17.18 15.22
N LEU A 28 -19.42 -16.58 16.14
CA LEU A 28 -19.90 -15.55 17.08
C LEU A 28 -20.05 -14.16 16.44
N ARG A 29 -19.45 -13.93 15.25
CA ARG A 29 -19.65 -12.73 14.41
C ARG A 29 -20.66 -12.91 13.28
N SER A 30 -21.49 -13.94 13.38
CA SER A 30 -22.62 -14.15 12.47
C SER A 30 -23.92 -13.64 13.08
N ILE A 31 -24.74 -12.99 12.26
CA ILE A 31 -26.10 -12.63 12.66
C ILE A 31 -27.02 -13.86 12.61
N ASN A 32 -27.87 -14.04 13.62
CA ASN A 32 -28.78 -15.17 13.77
C ASN A 32 -30.03 -15.08 12.92
N HIS A 33 -30.59 -13.88 12.88
CA HIS A 33 -31.82 -13.55 12.17
C HIS A 33 -31.47 -12.64 11.00
N PRO A 34 -32.20 -12.73 9.89
CA PRO A 34 -32.03 -11.77 8.81
C PRO A 34 -32.27 -10.33 9.29
N ILE A 35 -31.55 -9.39 8.68
CA ILE A 35 -31.62 -7.97 8.99
C ILE A 35 -31.73 -7.13 7.72
N VAL A 36 -32.59 -6.13 7.76
CA VAL A 36 -32.75 -5.11 6.72
C VAL A 36 -32.35 -3.76 7.30
N PHE A 37 -31.40 -3.09 6.69
CA PHE A 37 -31.09 -1.69 7.01
C PHE A 37 -31.88 -0.76 6.09
N VAL A 38 -32.51 0.27 6.66
CA VAL A 38 -33.31 1.26 5.92
C VAL A 38 -32.73 2.63 6.16
N PHE A 39 -32.25 3.29 5.12
CA PHE A 39 -31.65 4.61 5.17
C PHE A 39 -32.63 5.62 4.58
N LEU A 40 -33.21 6.46 5.43
CA LEU A 40 -34.23 7.44 5.05
C LEU A 40 -33.62 8.85 4.95
N GLY A 41 -33.80 9.47 3.78
CA GLY A 41 -33.30 10.80 3.45
C GLY A 41 -31.92 10.80 2.79
N ASP A 42 -31.60 11.87 2.09
CA ASP A 42 -30.33 11.98 1.37
C ASP A 42 -29.12 12.10 2.30
N GLN A 43 -29.31 12.68 3.50
CA GLN A 43 -28.27 12.77 4.53
C GLN A 43 -27.86 11.39 5.08
N SER A 44 -28.71 10.37 4.94
CA SER A 44 -28.41 9.02 5.40
C SER A 44 -27.55 8.19 4.43
N LEU A 45 -27.22 8.74 3.25
CA LEU A 45 -26.47 8.02 2.23
C LEU A 45 -25.03 7.70 2.64
N GLU A 46 -24.36 8.62 3.34
CA GLU A 46 -23.02 8.37 3.90
C GLU A 46 -23.06 7.24 4.93
N ALA A 47 -24.09 7.23 5.78
CA ALA A 47 -24.32 6.17 6.76
C ALA A 47 -24.51 4.81 6.08
N LEU A 48 -25.22 4.76 4.94
CA LEU A 48 -25.40 3.53 4.15
C LEU A 48 -24.06 2.97 3.69
N GLU A 49 -23.25 3.80 3.04
CA GLU A 49 -21.95 3.37 2.49
C GLU A 49 -21.01 2.89 3.61
N ALA A 50 -20.95 3.63 4.71
CA ALA A 50 -20.14 3.28 5.87
C ALA A 50 -20.60 1.97 6.53
N VAL A 51 -21.90 1.82 6.81
CA VAL A 51 -22.46 0.62 7.44
C VAL A 51 -22.31 -0.61 6.53
N HIS A 52 -22.51 -0.47 5.22
CA HIS A 52 -22.29 -1.56 4.26
C HIS A 52 -20.83 -2.02 4.25
N ALA A 53 -19.87 -1.10 4.20
CA ALA A 53 -18.44 -1.40 4.27
C ALA A 53 -18.04 -2.04 5.61
N LEU A 54 -18.59 -1.56 6.73
CA LEU A 54 -18.32 -2.12 8.06
C LEU A 54 -18.91 -3.53 8.21
N ASN A 55 -20.13 -3.77 7.75
CA ASN A 55 -20.75 -5.09 7.84
C ASN A 55 -20.05 -6.10 6.92
N SER A 56 -19.71 -5.71 5.68
CA SER A 56 -19.01 -6.59 4.73
C SER A 56 -17.63 -7.03 5.24
N THR A 57 -16.95 -6.18 6.01
CA THR A 57 -15.65 -6.50 6.61
C THR A 57 -15.76 -7.24 7.95
N LYS A 58 -16.78 -6.94 8.78
CA LYS A 58 -16.86 -7.49 10.15
C LYS A 58 -17.73 -8.74 10.31
N TRP A 59 -18.76 -8.93 9.48
CA TRP A 59 -19.75 -10.00 9.67
C TRP A 59 -19.54 -11.14 8.68
N ASN A 60 -19.49 -12.37 9.19
CA ASN A 60 -19.19 -13.56 8.37
C ASN A 60 -20.31 -13.87 7.36
N ASN A 61 -21.57 -13.60 7.71
CA ASN A 61 -22.72 -13.77 6.83
C ASN A 61 -23.28 -12.43 6.29
N SER A 62 -22.39 -11.45 6.09
CA SER A 62 -22.73 -10.12 5.54
C SER A 62 -23.39 -10.18 4.15
N ALA A 63 -23.09 -11.21 3.36
CA ALA A 63 -23.69 -11.45 2.04
C ALA A 63 -25.22 -11.66 2.08
N GLY A 64 -25.79 -11.99 3.23
CA GLY A 64 -27.25 -12.08 3.41
C GLY A 64 -27.93 -10.78 3.82
N VAL A 65 -27.15 -9.75 4.22
CA VAL A 65 -27.71 -8.47 4.69
C VAL A 65 -28.26 -7.67 3.52
N VAL A 66 -29.45 -7.09 3.71
CA VAL A 66 -30.15 -6.29 2.70
C VAL A 66 -30.26 -4.84 3.15
N TYR A 67 -30.09 -3.92 2.21
CA TYR A 67 -30.09 -2.48 2.45
C TYR A 67 -31.12 -1.80 1.54
N LEU A 68 -31.85 -0.83 2.07
CA LEU A 68 -32.79 -0.01 1.32
C LEU A 68 -32.48 1.47 1.59
N HIS A 69 -32.29 2.24 0.53
CA HIS A 69 -32.22 3.70 0.60
C HIS A 69 -33.50 4.31 0.05
N ILE A 70 -34.07 5.27 0.80
CA ILE A 70 -35.24 6.05 0.42
C ILE A 70 -34.85 7.52 0.48
N GLY A 71 -34.68 8.15 -0.68
CA GLY A 71 -34.21 9.53 -0.79
C GLY A 71 -34.47 10.12 -2.17
N THR A 72 -34.02 11.34 -2.43
CA THR A 72 -34.12 11.93 -3.78
C THR A 72 -32.99 11.47 -4.69
N LYS A 73 -31.86 11.06 -4.10
CA LYS A 73 -30.69 10.52 -4.81
C LYS A 73 -30.72 9.00 -4.85
N ALA A 74 -30.25 8.43 -5.95
CA ALA A 74 -30.04 6.98 -6.04
C ALA A 74 -28.76 6.58 -5.27
N PRO A 75 -28.76 5.44 -4.57
CA PRO A 75 -27.57 4.93 -3.91
C PRO A 75 -26.55 4.38 -4.92
N ALA A 76 -25.30 4.21 -4.49
CA ALA A 76 -24.28 3.53 -5.27
C ALA A 76 -24.70 2.08 -5.60
N ALA A 77 -24.27 1.58 -6.77
CA ALA A 77 -24.53 0.20 -7.18
C ALA A 77 -23.65 -0.77 -6.36
N LEU A 78 -24.19 -1.24 -5.24
CA LEU A 78 -23.55 -2.17 -4.30
C LEU A 78 -24.41 -3.43 -4.12
N ASP A 79 -23.78 -4.52 -3.68
CA ASP A 79 -24.47 -5.80 -3.48
C ASP A 79 -25.56 -5.70 -2.42
N ASN A 80 -26.74 -6.25 -2.74
CA ASN A 80 -27.96 -6.23 -1.92
C ASN A 80 -28.42 -4.83 -1.46
N VAL A 81 -28.03 -3.77 -2.19
CA VAL A 81 -28.52 -2.41 -1.96
C VAL A 81 -29.63 -2.09 -2.95
N TYR A 82 -30.79 -1.73 -2.42
CA TYR A 82 -31.95 -1.28 -3.16
C TYR A 82 -32.16 0.22 -2.95
N GLY A 83 -32.54 0.93 -4.00
CA GLY A 83 -32.88 2.34 -3.92
C GLY A 83 -34.33 2.55 -4.35
N TRP A 84 -35.04 3.41 -3.63
CA TRP A 84 -36.35 3.91 -4.04
C TRP A 84 -36.36 5.43 -3.95
N SER A 85 -36.67 6.08 -5.07
CA SER A 85 -36.56 7.54 -5.18
C SER A 85 -37.86 8.24 -4.80
N LEU A 86 -37.76 9.15 -3.83
CA LEU A 86 -38.79 10.12 -3.50
C LEU A 86 -38.97 11.12 -4.66
N PRO A 87 -40.22 11.56 -4.94
CA PRO A 87 -40.45 12.67 -5.85
C PRO A 87 -39.71 13.92 -5.37
N VAL A 88 -39.07 14.65 -6.30
CA VAL A 88 -38.40 15.92 -5.98
C VAL A 88 -39.46 17.00 -5.86
N SER A 89 -39.77 17.44 -4.64
CA SER A 89 -40.67 18.59 -4.43
C SER A 89 -39.91 19.90 -4.70
N LEU A 90 -40.36 20.66 -5.70
CA LEU A 90 -39.81 21.97 -6.11
C LEU A 90 -40.49 23.15 -5.37
N GLU A 91 -41.25 22.89 -4.30
CA GLU A 91 -42.13 23.88 -3.67
C GLU A 91 -41.59 24.48 -2.35
N ASP A 92 -42.35 25.47 -1.83
CA ASP A 92 -42.05 26.34 -0.70
C ASP A 92 -41.43 25.60 0.50
N LYS A 93 -40.28 26.10 0.98
CA LYS A 93 -39.59 25.57 2.17
C LYS A 93 -40.48 25.56 3.42
N ARG A 94 -41.56 26.34 3.45
CA ARG A 94 -42.52 26.40 4.56
C ARG A 94 -43.41 25.17 4.68
N SER A 95 -43.69 24.45 3.60
CA SER A 95 -44.60 23.30 3.57
C SER A 95 -43.92 22.02 3.06
N LEU A 96 -42.58 21.96 3.13
CA LEU A 96 -41.79 20.88 2.55
C LEU A 96 -42.19 19.49 3.08
N ARG A 97 -42.29 19.30 4.41
CA ARG A 97 -42.64 17.99 5.00
C ARG A 97 -44.08 17.57 4.67
N PRO A 98 -45.12 18.42 4.83
CA PRO A 98 -46.47 18.11 4.36
C PRO A 98 -46.54 17.78 2.86
N SER A 99 -45.83 18.53 2.02
CA SER A 99 -45.79 18.29 0.56
C SER A 99 -45.22 16.91 0.21
N ILE A 100 -44.13 16.49 0.87
CA ILE A 100 -43.56 15.14 0.72
C ILE A 100 -44.59 14.08 1.10
N HIS A 101 -45.28 14.29 2.23
CA HIS A 101 -46.32 13.38 2.71
C HIS A 101 -47.50 13.26 1.72
N GLU A 102 -48.05 14.39 1.25
CA GLU A 102 -49.14 14.40 0.27
C GLU A 102 -48.75 13.72 -1.06
N GLN A 103 -47.55 14.01 -1.58
CA GLN A 103 -47.04 13.41 -2.81
C GLN A 103 -46.88 11.90 -2.70
N PHE A 104 -46.47 11.38 -1.54
CA PHE A 104 -46.32 9.95 -1.29
C PHE A 104 -47.65 9.17 -1.47
N TYR A 105 -48.77 9.74 -1.03
CA TYR A 105 -50.09 9.12 -1.19
C TYR A 105 -50.70 9.32 -2.58
N ALA A 106 -50.34 10.42 -3.26
CA ALA A 106 -50.85 10.77 -4.57
C ALA A 106 -50.22 9.96 -5.72
N ASP A 107 -48.92 9.67 -5.66
CA ASP A 107 -48.22 8.93 -6.71
C ASP A 107 -48.35 7.41 -6.54
N GLU A 108 -49.42 6.86 -7.10
CA GLU A 108 -49.70 5.43 -7.06
C GLU A 108 -48.63 4.57 -7.74
N THR A 109 -48.00 5.10 -8.80
CA THR A 109 -46.97 4.36 -9.55
C THR A 109 -45.74 4.17 -8.67
N LYS A 110 -45.34 5.23 -7.96
CA LYS A 110 -44.22 5.19 -7.01
C LYS A 110 -44.52 4.32 -5.79
N LEU A 111 -45.74 4.35 -5.28
CA LEU A 111 -46.15 3.49 -4.17
C LEU A 111 -46.15 2.01 -4.58
N LEU A 112 -46.59 1.66 -5.80
CA LEU A 112 -46.48 0.31 -6.36
C LEU A 112 -45.02 -0.11 -6.54
N GLU A 113 -44.16 0.78 -7.03
CA GLU A 113 -42.71 0.55 -7.16
C GLU A 113 -42.07 0.17 -5.81
N LEU A 114 -42.46 0.86 -4.73
CA LEU A 114 -41.99 0.55 -3.37
C LEU A 114 -42.46 -0.84 -2.92
N ASN A 115 -43.76 -1.14 -3.10
CA ASN A 115 -44.34 -2.46 -2.78
C ASN A 115 -43.60 -3.60 -3.51
N VAL A 116 -43.32 -3.44 -4.80
CA VAL A 116 -42.55 -4.42 -5.61
C VAL A 116 -41.13 -4.56 -5.10
N THR A 117 -40.47 -3.45 -4.75
CA THR A 117 -39.10 -3.44 -4.22
C THR A 117 -39.03 -4.19 -2.90
N LEU A 118 -39.95 -3.92 -1.97
CA LEU A 118 -40.01 -4.61 -0.67
C LEU A 118 -40.27 -6.13 -0.84
N ARG A 119 -41.17 -6.53 -1.75
CA ARG A 119 -41.38 -7.97 -2.07
C ARG A 119 -40.15 -8.63 -2.68
N ARG A 120 -39.40 -7.90 -3.52
CA ARG A 120 -38.13 -8.37 -4.08
C ARG A 120 -37.07 -8.56 -2.99
N MET A 121 -36.95 -7.61 -2.07
CA MET A 121 -36.08 -7.72 -0.90
C MET A 121 -36.46 -8.94 -0.05
N ASN A 122 -37.75 -9.15 0.21
CA ASN A 122 -38.24 -10.30 0.99
C ASN A 122 -37.83 -11.64 0.34
N SER A 123 -37.98 -11.73 -0.99
CA SER A 123 -37.55 -12.88 -1.78
C SER A 123 -36.03 -13.09 -1.70
N ARG A 124 -35.26 -12.01 -1.81
CA ARG A 124 -33.79 -12.05 -1.71
C ARG A 124 -33.31 -12.53 -0.34
N ILE A 125 -33.94 -12.10 0.75
CA ILE A 125 -33.62 -12.56 2.10
C ILE A 125 -33.86 -14.08 2.22
N SER A 126 -34.95 -14.57 1.66
CA SER A 126 -35.30 -15.99 1.65
C SER A 126 -34.27 -16.86 0.90
N GLU A 127 -33.65 -16.35 -0.17
CA GLU A 127 -32.57 -17.06 -0.89
C GLU A 127 -31.35 -17.34 0.01
N PHE A 128 -31.06 -16.43 0.94
CA PHE A 128 -29.97 -16.56 1.91
C PHE A 128 -30.37 -17.28 3.19
N GLY A 129 -31.54 -17.92 3.23
CA GLY A 129 -32.07 -18.53 4.45
C GLY A 129 -31.14 -19.50 5.16
N ARG A 130 -30.29 -20.22 4.41
CA ARG A 130 -29.30 -21.16 4.96
C ARG A 130 -28.15 -20.50 5.75
N MET A 131 -27.95 -19.20 5.58
CA MET A 131 -26.92 -18.43 6.29
C MET A 131 -27.34 -18.02 7.71
N TYR A 132 -28.61 -18.22 8.06
CA TYR A 132 -29.18 -17.81 9.33
C TYR A 132 -29.49 -19.02 10.21
N THR A 133 -29.23 -18.89 11.51
CA THR A 133 -29.54 -19.94 12.49
C THR A 133 -31.06 -20.06 12.69
N HIS A 134 -31.79 -18.94 12.63
CA HIS A 134 -33.25 -18.88 12.82
C HIS A 134 -33.92 -17.93 11.83
N LEU A 135 -34.84 -18.46 11.01
CA LEU A 135 -35.59 -17.69 10.01
C LEU A 135 -36.97 -17.20 10.47
N GLN A 136 -37.32 -17.34 11.75
CA GLN A 136 -38.66 -16.97 12.23
C GLN A 136 -38.83 -15.46 12.47
N ARG A 137 -37.73 -14.74 12.70
CA ARG A 137 -37.72 -13.32 13.04
C ARG A 137 -36.92 -12.55 11.99
N LEU A 138 -37.39 -11.36 11.64
CA LEU A 138 -36.67 -10.38 10.84
C LEU A 138 -36.42 -9.13 11.71
N ASN A 139 -35.21 -8.58 11.64
CA ASN A 139 -34.91 -7.28 12.26
C ASN A 139 -34.82 -6.20 11.18
N ILE A 140 -35.38 -5.03 11.45
CA ILE A 140 -35.28 -3.85 10.59
C ILE A 140 -34.58 -2.77 11.40
N ALA A 141 -33.47 -2.25 10.87
CA ALA A 141 -32.73 -1.14 11.45
C ALA A 141 -32.92 0.10 10.59
N VAL A 142 -33.80 1.01 11.03
CA VAL A 142 -34.05 2.27 10.33
C VAL A 142 -33.05 3.32 10.79
N VAL A 143 -32.38 3.98 9.85
CA VAL A 143 -31.36 5.00 10.08
C VAL A 143 -31.79 6.27 9.35
N THR A 144 -31.90 7.38 10.07
CA THR A 144 -32.29 8.68 9.51
C THR A 144 -31.56 9.81 10.22
N SER A 145 -31.26 10.89 9.48
CA SER A 145 -30.92 12.15 10.13
C SER A 145 -32.18 12.75 10.76
N LEU A 146 -32.04 13.41 11.92
CA LEU A 146 -33.16 14.05 12.59
C LEU A 146 -33.74 15.22 11.79
N ASP A 147 -32.91 15.94 11.05
CA ASP A 147 -33.29 17.11 10.26
C ASP A 147 -33.74 16.75 8.82
N ALA A 148 -33.74 15.47 8.45
CA ALA A 148 -34.12 15.03 7.11
C ALA A 148 -35.63 15.19 6.89
N PRO A 149 -36.10 16.00 5.92
CA PRO A 149 -37.54 16.23 5.71
C PRO A 149 -38.35 14.97 5.42
N SER A 150 -37.73 13.95 4.82
CA SER A 150 -38.35 12.67 4.47
C SER A 150 -38.76 11.82 5.67
N ASN A 151 -38.27 12.12 6.88
CA ASN A 151 -38.65 11.42 8.10
C ASN A 151 -40.15 11.56 8.46
N VAL A 152 -40.88 12.48 7.79
CA VAL A 152 -42.34 12.57 7.87
C VAL A 152 -43.05 11.29 7.37
N LEU A 153 -42.39 10.50 6.51
CA LEU A 153 -42.91 9.23 5.97
C LEU A 153 -42.51 8.01 6.81
N LEU A 154 -41.88 8.24 7.96
CA LEU A 154 -41.31 7.17 8.76
C LEU A 154 -42.37 6.15 9.22
N PRO A 155 -43.57 6.55 9.67
CA PRO A 155 -44.66 5.62 9.98
C PRO A 155 -45.09 4.78 8.77
N GLU A 156 -45.36 5.43 7.64
CA GLU A 156 -45.82 4.79 6.40
C GLU A 156 -44.85 3.69 5.96
N ILE A 157 -43.57 4.02 5.90
CA ILE A 157 -42.52 3.11 5.48
C ILE A 157 -42.39 1.95 6.47
N SER A 158 -42.35 2.24 7.77
CA SER A 158 -42.14 1.23 8.81
C SER A 158 -43.28 0.22 8.84
N VAL A 159 -44.55 0.68 8.82
CA VAL A 159 -45.73 -0.19 8.87
C VAL A 159 -45.93 -0.96 7.56
N LEU A 160 -45.66 -0.34 6.40
CA LEU A 160 -45.69 -1.04 5.12
C LEU A 160 -44.66 -2.18 5.08
N MET A 161 -43.43 -1.92 5.52
CA MET A 161 -42.38 -2.93 5.63
C MET A 161 -42.78 -4.03 6.60
N GLN A 162 -43.28 -3.70 7.79
CA GLN A 162 -43.75 -4.67 8.77
C GLN A 162 -44.82 -5.59 8.18
N THR A 163 -45.76 -5.02 7.41
CA THR A 163 -46.85 -5.78 6.78
C THR A 163 -46.32 -6.71 5.70
N ILE A 164 -45.49 -6.22 4.76
CA ILE A 164 -44.97 -7.03 3.64
C ILE A 164 -44.01 -8.11 4.13
N PHE A 165 -43.09 -7.81 5.06
CA PHE A 165 -42.19 -8.83 5.59
C PHE A 165 -42.90 -9.81 6.53
N GLY A 166 -43.94 -9.36 7.23
CA GLY A 166 -44.81 -10.22 8.06
C GLY A 166 -45.54 -11.32 7.26
N GLU A 167 -45.62 -11.23 5.93
CA GLU A 167 -46.15 -12.31 5.09
C GLU A 167 -45.26 -13.57 5.13
N GLN A 168 -43.94 -13.42 5.35
CA GLN A 168 -42.97 -14.53 5.36
C GLN A 168 -42.37 -14.80 6.74
N PHE A 169 -42.27 -13.79 7.61
CA PHE A 169 -41.65 -13.90 8.93
C PHE A 169 -42.69 -13.84 10.04
N ARG A 170 -42.54 -14.70 11.07
CA ARG A 170 -43.46 -14.75 12.22
C ARG A 170 -43.39 -13.49 13.09
N SER A 171 -42.22 -12.86 13.15
CA SER A 171 -41.98 -11.65 13.95
C SER A 171 -41.11 -10.68 13.17
N VAL A 172 -41.51 -9.42 13.09
CA VAL A 172 -40.70 -8.34 12.53
C VAL A 172 -40.46 -7.33 13.66
N ALA A 173 -39.20 -7.09 14.01
CA ALA A 173 -38.81 -6.12 15.02
C ALA A 173 -38.12 -4.94 14.35
N ILE A 174 -38.50 -3.72 14.69
CA ILE A 174 -38.00 -2.50 14.07
C ILE A 174 -37.31 -1.65 15.14
N ASP A 175 -36.05 -1.30 14.91
CA ASP A 175 -35.31 -0.33 15.70
C ASP A 175 -35.09 0.94 14.87
N LEU A 176 -35.04 2.09 15.55
CA LEU A 176 -34.72 3.38 14.94
C LEU A 176 -33.37 3.89 15.46
N TYR A 177 -32.55 4.40 14.54
CA TYR A 177 -31.29 5.07 14.80
C TYR A 177 -31.39 6.49 14.23
N GLY A 178 -31.66 7.46 15.10
CA GLY A 178 -31.66 8.88 14.79
C GLY A 178 -30.26 9.45 14.90
N LEU A 179 -29.78 10.04 13.80
CA LEU A 179 -28.45 10.67 13.70
C LEU A 179 -28.58 12.18 13.99
N LEU A 180 -27.82 12.66 14.97
CA LEU A 180 -27.81 14.07 15.40
C LEU A 180 -26.46 14.70 15.05
N GLU A 181 -26.46 15.58 14.05
CA GLU A 181 -25.28 16.38 13.74
C GLU A 181 -25.44 17.76 14.39
N GLU A 182 -24.78 17.98 15.52
CA GLU A 182 -24.84 19.22 16.28
C GLU A 182 -23.80 20.24 15.79
N LYS A 183 -22.74 19.79 15.12
CA LYS A 183 -21.69 20.63 14.55
C LYS A 183 -22.12 21.28 13.23
N ALA A 184 -23.19 22.07 13.26
CA ALA A 184 -23.65 22.79 12.09
C ALA A 184 -22.93 24.14 11.93
N VAL A 185 -22.28 24.35 10.78
CA VAL A 185 -21.67 25.63 10.38
C VAL A 185 -22.43 26.16 9.16
N GLY A 186 -23.31 27.15 9.35
CA GLY A 186 -23.99 27.79 8.22
C GLY A 186 -25.27 28.56 8.55
N GLU A 187 -25.79 29.27 7.55
CA GLU A 187 -26.98 30.14 7.67
C GLU A 187 -28.30 29.36 7.89
N GLN A 188 -28.34 28.06 7.59
CA GLN A 188 -29.55 27.22 7.66
C GLN A 188 -29.72 26.46 8.99
N PHE A 189 -28.80 26.62 9.94
CA PHE A 189 -28.80 25.91 11.23
C PHE A 189 -30.16 25.98 11.96
N ALA A 190 -30.78 27.16 11.99
CA ALA A 190 -32.04 27.34 12.72
C ALA A 190 -33.20 26.53 12.11
N LEU A 191 -33.25 26.39 10.78
CA LEU A 191 -34.26 25.59 10.10
C LEU A 191 -34.01 24.08 10.31
N GLN A 192 -32.76 23.63 10.21
CA GLN A 192 -32.40 22.22 10.46
C GLN A 192 -32.70 21.81 11.91
N ALA A 193 -32.33 22.65 12.88
CA ALA A 193 -32.68 22.43 14.29
C ALA A 193 -34.20 22.38 14.49
N SER A 194 -34.97 23.20 13.77
CA SER A 194 -36.43 23.18 13.82
C SER A 194 -37.02 21.89 13.23
N LEU A 195 -36.47 21.41 12.10
CA LEU A 195 -36.83 20.12 11.51
C LEU A 195 -36.54 18.96 12.47
N GLY A 196 -35.35 18.94 13.08
CA GLY A 196 -34.98 17.95 14.10
C GLY A 196 -35.90 17.95 15.31
N VAL A 197 -36.23 19.12 15.86
CA VAL A 197 -37.19 19.24 16.96
C VAL A 197 -38.59 18.75 16.56
N SER A 198 -39.04 19.10 15.35
CA SER A 198 -40.35 18.67 14.85
C SER A 198 -40.44 17.14 14.77
N PHE A 199 -39.39 16.50 14.26
CA PHE A 199 -39.33 15.05 14.18
C PHE A 199 -39.24 14.38 15.55
N LEU A 200 -38.47 14.94 16.51
CA LEU A 200 -38.42 14.42 17.88
C LEU A 200 -39.80 14.45 18.58
N ARG A 201 -40.62 15.48 18.33
CA ARG A 201 -41.99 15.51 18.86
C ARG A 201 -42.88 14.44 18.25
N GLU A 202 -42.80 14.24 16.94
CA GLU A 202 -43.53 13.16 16.27
C GLU A 202 -43.09 11.78 16.74
N LEU A 203 -41.78 11.59 16.91
CA LEU A 203 -41.20 10.35 17.43
C LEU A 203 -41.70 10.02 18.83
N ASP A 204 -41.94 11.03 19.68
CA ASP A 204 -42.53 10.85 20.99
C ASP A 204 -43.98 10.35 20.94
N VAL A 205 -44.73 10.77 19.91
CA VAL A 205 -46.05 10.22 19.59
C VAL A 205 -45.92 8.77 19.10
N TYR A 206 -44.98 8.49 18.19
CA TYR A 206 -44.77 7.15 17.63
C TYR A 206 -44.34 6.12 18.68
N GLN A 207 -43.66 6.54 19.75
CA GLN A 207 -43.26 5.69 20.86
C GLN A 207 -44.30 5.56 21.98
N SER A 208 -45.47 6.18 21.85
CA SER A 208 -46.58 6.01 22.80
C SER A 208 -47.14 4.59 22.76
N ARG A 209 -47.63 4.11 23.91
CA ARG A 209 -48.32 2.80 24.01
C ARG A 209 -49.65 2.77 23.27
N ASP A 210 -50.27 3.93 23.07
CA ASP A 210 -51.55 4.08 22.41
C ASP A 210 -51.42 4.43 20.92
N TYR A 211 -50.19 4.46 20.41
CA TYR A 211 -49.93 4.75 19.01
C TYR A 211 -50.52 3.66 18.10
N HIS A 212 -51.32 4.07 17.13
CA HIS A 212 -51.90 3.21 16.11
C HIS A 212 -51.76 3.90 14.75
N PHE A 213 -51.72 3.09 13.69
CA PHE A 213 -51.61 3.59 12.32
C PHE A 213 -52.53 2.79 11.40
N ASP A 214 -53.20 3.47 10.48
CA ASP A 214 -54.01 2.87 9.40
C ASP A 214 -53.77 3.70 8.12
N GLY A 215 -53.31 3.04 7.06
CA GLY A 215 -53.06 3.70 5.78
C GLY A 215 -53.22 2.75 4.59
N MET A 216 -53.79 3.25 3.49
CA MET A 216 -53.97 2.49 2.24
C MET A 216 -52.67 2.44 1.42
N LEU A 217 -51.66 1.73 1.94
CA LEU A 217 -50.28 1.74 1.43
C LEU A 217 -49.90 0.51 0.60
N GLN A 218 -50.61 -0.60 0.75
CA GLN A 218 -50.35 -1.78 -0.07
C GLN A 218 -51.01 -1.62 -1.44
N VAL A 219 -50.23 -1.76 -2.51
CA VAL A 219 -50.74 -1.65 -3.89
C VAL A 219 -50.44 -2.94 -4.63
N THR A 220 -51.48 -3.54 -5.20
CA THR A 220 -51.38 -4.75 -6.02
C THR A 220 -51.01 -4.41 -7.47
N GLY A 221 -50.56 -5.39 -8.26
CA GLY A 221 -50.24 -5.19 -9.68
C GLY A 221 -51.44 -4.73 -10.54
N GLU A 222 -52.66 -4.91 -10.06
CA GLU A 222 -53.90 -4.47 -10.70
C GLU A 222 -54.36 -3.06 -10.22
N GLY A 223 -53.54 -2.35 -9.42
CA GLY A 223 -53.85 -1.02 -8.89
C GLY A 223 -54.79 -1.00 -7.67
N VAL A 224 -55.14 -2.16 -7.10
CA VAL A 224 -55.98 -2.21 -5.89
C VAL A 224 -55.16 -1.82 -4.66
N ARG A 225 -55.65 -0.84 -3.89
CA ARG A 225 -55.08 -0.43 -2.59
C ARG A 225 -55.66 -1.25 -1.43
N LEU A 226 -54.80 -1.70 -0.54
CA LEU A 226 -55.13 -2.44 0.67
C LEU A 226 -54.59 -1.69 1.90
N PRO A 227 -55.29 -1.75 3.05
CA PRO A 227 -54.85 -1.09 4.26
C PRO A 227 -53.66 -1.83 4.89
N VAL A 228 -52.72 -1.07 5.42
CA VAL A 228 -51.73 -1.53 6.40
C VAL A 228 -52.11 -0.97 7.77
N VAL A 229 -52.05 -1.82 8.79
CA VAL A 229 -52.54 -1.48 10.13
C VAL A 229 -51.48 -1.80 11.17
N HIS A 230 -51.15 -0.82 12.01
CA HIS A 230 -50.37 -1.00 13.22
C HIS A 230 -51.28 -0.89 14.44
N SER A 231 -51.27 -1.94 15.26
CA SER A 231 -52.09 -2.01 16.48
C SER A 231 -51.49 -1.16 17.59
N ALA A 232 -52.32 -0.72 18.55
CA ALA A 232 -51.93 0.11 19.70
C ALA A 232 -50.65 -0.41 20.40
N SER A 233 -49.51 0.20 20.09
CA SER A 233 -48.19 -0.11 20.62
C SER A 233 -47.13 0.87 20.08
N PRO A 234 -45.97 1.02 20.76
CA PRO A 234 -44.86 1.80 20.22
C PRO A 234 -44.44 1.26 18.85
N LEU A 235 -44.17 2.15 17.90
CA LEU A 235 -43.77 1.78 16.54
C LEU A 235 -42.39 1.10 16.49
N PHE A 236 -41.44 1.55 17.31
CA PHE A 236 -40.09 1.00 17.39
C PHE A 236 -39.83 0.26 18.69
N ASP A 237 -39.10 -0.86 18.59
CA ASP A 237 -38.67 -1.68 19.73
C ASP A 237 -37.73 -0.89 20.65
N VAL A 238 -36.70 -0.24 20.08
CA VAL A 238 -35.85 0.74 20.75
C VAL A 238 -35.50 1.88 19.78
N VAL A 239 -35.49 3.11 20.29
CA VAL A 239 -35.02 4.28 19.55
C VAL A 239 -33.68 4.74 20.12
N TYR A 240 -32.64 4.66 19.30
CA TYR A 240 -31.29 5.12 19.58
C TYR A 240 -31.07 6.50 18.96
N LEU A 241 -30.65 7.46 19.79
CA LEU A 241 -30.27 8.81 19.36
C LEU A 241 -28.74 8.93 19.51
N LEU A 242 -28.06 9.10 18.37
CA LEU A 242 -26.60 9.11 18.27
C LEU A 242 -26.12 10.46 17.72
N SER A 243 -25.38 11.20 18.54
CA SER A 243 -24.85 12.53 18.24
C SER A 243 -23.37 12.51 17.90
N ASP A 244 -22.92 13.45 17.07
CA ASP A 244 -21.49 13.77 16.89
C ASP A 244 -20.89 14.43 18.14
N LYS A 245 -21.72 14.80 19.11
CA LYS A 245 -21.36 15.33 20.43
C LYS A 245 -21.61 14.30 21.53
N ASP A 246 -20.62 14.11 22.39
CA ASP A 246 -20.75 13.18 23.53
C ASP A 246 -21.44 13.83 24.75
N GLU A 247 -21.70 13.03 25.77
CA GLU A 247 -22.32 13.47 27.03
C GLU A 247 -21.48 14.45 27.86
N ARG A 248 -20.21 14.65 27.52
CA ARG A 248 -19.32 15.67 28.12
C ARG A 248 -19.38 16.98 27.34
N GLY A 249 -20.13 17.00 26.24
CA GLY A 249 -20.27 18.09 25.30
C GLY A 249 -19.10 18.26 24.34
N ILE A 250 -18.30 17.21 24.15
CA ILE A 250 -17.13 17.19 23.25
C ILE A 250 -17.56 16.62 21.90
N PHE A 251 -17.18 17.30 20.81
CA PHE A 251 -17.42 16.82 19.45
C PHE A 251 -16.40 15.75 19.05
N ALA A 252 -16.86 14.75 18.30
CA ALA A 252 -16.00 13.73 17.72
C ALA A 252 -15.09 14.32 16.62
N ASP A 253 -13.82 13.92 16.60
CA ASP A 253 -12.85 14.36 15.60
C ASP A 253 -13.21 13.91 14.16
N HIS A 254 -13.85 12.75 14.04
CA HIS A 254 -14.25 12.14 12.77
C HIS A 254 -15.75 12.25 12.47
N GLY A 255 -16.44 13.20 13.10
CA GLY A 255 -17.88 13.42 12.89
C GLY A 255 -18.71 12.16 13.20
N MET A 256 -19.62 11.81 12.28
CA MET A 256 -20.61 10.73 12.48
C MET A 256 -20.09 9.31 12.26
N GLN A 257 -18.83 9.12 11.84
CA GLN A 257 -18.24 7.79 11.64
C GLN A 257 -18.35 6.88 12.88
N GLY A 258 -18.11 7.43 14.08
CA GLY A 258 -18.26 6.68 15.33
C GLY A 258 -19.69 6.18 15.56
N SER A 259 -20.70 6.95 15.12
CA SER A 259 -22.11 6.57 15.20
C SER A 259 -22.43 5.43 14.25
N TYR A 260 -21.87 5.41 13.04
CA TYR A 260 -22.05 4.31 12.08
C TYR A 260 -21.47 2.99 12.61
N GLU A 261 -20.27 3.05 13.21
CA GLU A 261 -19.68 1.89 13.90
C GLU A 261 -20.53 1.43 15.09
N THR A 262 -21.09 2.37 15.85
CA THR A 262 -21.99 2.08 16.96
C THR A 262 -23.25 1.32 16.49
N ILE A 263 -23.87 1.74 15.38
CA ILE A 263 -25.04 1.08 14.78
C ILE A 263 -24.69 -0.37 14.40
N CYS A 264 -23.56 -0.60 13.72
CA CYS A 264 -23.15 -1.95 13.32
C CYS A 264 -22.96 -2.86 14.53
N ASN A 265 -22.23 -2.40 15.56
CA ASN A 265 -21.94 -3.21 16.74
C ASN A 265 -23.16 -3.43 17.64
N LEU A 266 -24.10 -2.47 17.71
CA LEU A 266 -25.39 -2.66 18.40
C LEU A 266 -26.22 -3.75 17.72
N ASN A 267 -26.33 -3.70 16.39
CA ASN A 267 -27.09 -4.71 15.65
C ASN A 267 -26.47 -6.11 15.78
N LEU A 268 -25.13 -6.19 15.78
CA LEU A 268 -24.42 -7.43 16.05
C LEU A 268 -24.71 -7.95 17.48
N LEU A 269 -24.60 -7.09 18.50
CA LEU A 269 -24.87 -7.45 19.90
C LEU A 269 -26.31 -7.98 20.08
N LYS A 270 -27.30 -7.33 19.45
CA LYS A 270 -28.71 -7.72 19.52
C LYS A 270 -29.03 -9.01 18.76
N ASN A 271 -28.24 -9.36 17.75
CA ASN A 271 -28.59 -10.39 16.78
C ASN A 271 -27.59 -11.56 16.70
N ARG A 272 -26.64 -11.70 17.63
CA ARG A 272 -25.63 -12.76 17.63
C ARG A 272 -26.10 -14.09 18.25
N LYS A 273 -25.44 -15.19 17.89
CA LYS A 273 -25.64 -16.53 18.45
C LYS A 273 -25.15 -16.60 19.89
N THR A 274 -26.05 -16.84 20.83
CA THR A 274 -25.71 -17.16 22.23
C THR A 274 -25.34 -18.64 22.35
N MET A 275 -24.24 -19.06 21.70
CA MET A 275 -23.66 -20.39 21.90
C MET A 275 -23.13 -20.49 23.32
N ASN A 276 -23.79 -21.25 24.20
CA ASN A 276 -23.31 -21.56 25.56
C ASN A 276 -22.77 -20.37 26.39
N GLU A 277 -23.35 -19.17 26.26
CA GLU A 277 -23.07 -18.02 27.15
C GLU A 277 -23.71 -18.21 28.55
N LEU A 278 -23.58 -19.41 29.11
CA LEU A 278 -23.90 -19.76 30.48
C LEU A 278 -22.68 -19.55 31.38
N ASP A 279 -21.90 -18.48 31.16
CA ASP A 279 -21.01 -18.00 32.22
C ASP A 279 -21.77 -16.97 33.08
N PRO A 280 -22.28 -17.37 34.27
CA PRO A 280 -22.96 -16.47 35.18
C PRO A 280 -22.10 -15.29 35.64
N LYS A 281 -20.78 -15.28 35.36
CA LYS A 281 -19.87 -14.18 35.72
C LYS A 281 -19.80 -13.06 34.67
N HIS A 282 -20.06 -13.33 33.39
CA HIS A 282 -19.72 -12.41 32.27
C HIS A 282 -20.93 -11.87 31.48
N GLY A 283 -22.16 -12.15 31.92
CA GLY A 283 -23.38 -11.40 31.60
C GLY A 283 -23.72 -11.22 30.11
N ALA A 284 -24.49 -12.14 29.54
CA ALA A 284 -25.00 -12.02 28.17
C ALA A 284 -25.94 -10.80 27.99
N TYR A 285 -25.93 -10.21 26.79
CA TYR A 285 -26.87 -9.16 26.43
C TYR A 285 -28.28 -9.73 26.24
N ASN A 286 -29.27 -9.05 26.80
CA ASN A 286 -30.68 -9.37 26.61
C ASN A 286 -31.46 -8.07 26.40
N ASN A 287 -31.97 -7.89 25.17
CA ASN A 287 -32.69 -6.68 24.78
C ASN A 287 -33.95 -6.45 25.63
N GLN A 288 -34.70 -7.49 26.00
CA GLN A 288 -35.89 -7.32 26.84
C GLN A 288 -35.54 -6.83 28.24
N HIS A 289 -34.45 -7.34 28.83
CA HIS A 289 -33.96 -6.86 30.12
C HIS A 289 -33.49 -5.41 30.04
N PHE A 290 -32.76 -5.06 28.98
CA PHE A 290 -32.34 -3.68 28.74
C PHE A 290 -33.55 -2.74 28.68
N LYS A 291 -34.57 -3.09 27.87
CA LYS A 291 -35.81 -2.30 27.76
C LYS A 291 -36.54 -2.13 29.09
N GLN A 292 -36.71 -3.22 29.85
CA GLN A 292 -37.39 -3.18 31.15
C GLN A 292 -36.67 -2.27 32.14
N ASN A 293 -35.34 -2.35 32.19
CA ASN A 293 -34.54 -1.54 33.10
C ASN A 293 -34.37 -0.10 32.63
N ALA A 294 -34.37 0.16 31.32
CA ALA A 294 -34.32 1.50 30.75
C ALA A 294 -35.67 2.23 30.85
N THR A 295 -36.79 1.52 30.96
CA THR A 295 -38.11 2.14 31.08
C THR A 295 -38.25 2.82 32.46
N PRO A 296 -38.54 4.14 32.51
CA PRO A 296 -38.76 4.83 33.79
C PRO A 296 -39.95 4.26 34.57
N PRO A 297 -39.89 4.26 35.92
CA PRO A 297 -40.96 3.72 36.77
C PRO A 297 -42.21 4.60 36.85
N ASP A 298 -42.21 5.78 36.21
CA ASP A 298 -43.29 6.78 36.24
C ASP A 298 -44.53 6.42 35.40
N GLY A 299 -44.51 5.25 34.74
CA GLY A 299 -45.66 4.65 34.08
C GLY A 299 -45.89 5.08 32.63
N ASP A 300 -45.19 6.11 32.17
CA ASP A 300 -45.31 6.66 30.80
C ASP A 300 -44.77 5.69 29.74
N GLY A 301 -43.82 4.83 30.13
CA GLY A 301 -43.30 3.76 29.27
C GLY A 301 -42.41 4.20 28.11
N ARG A 302 -42.38 5.50 27.79
CA ARG A 302 -41.53 6.12 26.76
C ARG A 302 -40.12 6.32 27.28
N PHE A 303 -39.13 5.89 26.50
CA PHE A 303 -37.72 6.13 26.78
C PHE A 303 -36.92 6.11 25.49
N TYR A 304 -35.78 6.79 25.52
CA TYR A 304 -34.80 6.78 24.45
C TYR A 304 -33.50 6.16 24.94
N ALA A 305 -32.70 5.69 24.00
CA ALA A 305 -31.38 5.14 24.23
C ALA A 305 -30.33 5.89 23.44
N SER A 306 -29.08 5.77 23.87
CA SER A 306 -27.89 6.20 23.14
C SER A 306 -26.77 5.23 23.44
N ALA A 307 -25.68 5.31 22.68
CA ALA A 307 -24.55 4.42 22.84
C ALA A 307 -23.25 5.12 22.48
N GLY A 308 -22.15 4.58 22.98
CA GLY A 308 -20.79 5.00 22.66
C GLY A 308 -19.94 3.79 22.34
N PHE A 309 -19.16 3.87 21.28
CA PHE A 309 -18.27 2.80 20.83
C PHE A 309 -16.82 3.29 20.80
N SER A 310 -15.92 2.46 21.31
CA SER A 310 -14.48 2.64 21.15
C SER A 310 -13.81 1.35 20.75
N LYS A 311 -12.66 1.48 20.10
CA LYS A 311 -11.82 0.34 19.73
C LYS A 311 -10.37 0.75 19.86
N VAL A 312 -9.58 -0.20 20.32
CA VAL A 312 -8.12 -0.11 20.27
C VAL A 312 -7.64 -1.29 19.45
N LYS A 313 -6.92 -0.99 18.36
CA LYS A 313 -6.41 -2.00 17.43
C LYS A 313 -4.91 -1.86 17.23
N ARG A 314 -4.25 -2.99 17.00
CA ARG A 314 -2.87 -3.05 16.52
C ARG A 314 -2.79 -2.34 15.16
N PRO A 315 -1.85 -1.42 14.96
CA PRO A 315 -1.72 -0.65 13.71
C PRO A 315 -1.07 -1.51 12.58
N ASN A 316 -1.75 -2.59 12.19
CA ASN A 316 -1.24 -3.63 11.28
C ASN A 316 -0.79 -3.08 9.92
N SER A 317 -1.48 -2.08 9.39
CA SER A 317 -1.08 -1.39 8.15
C SER A 317 0.29 -0.71 8.28
N ALA A 318 0.49 0.07 9.34
CA ALA A 318 1.76 0.74 9.62
C ALA A 318 2.89 -0.25 9.88
N ILE A 319 2.60 -1.36 10.57
CA ILE A 319 3.54 -2.45 10.82
C ILE A 319 3.99 -3.09 9.50
N ALA A 320 3.04 -3.47 8.64
CA ALA A 320 3.34 -4.13 7.37
C ALA A 320 4.23 -3.26 6.47
N LEU A 321 3.92 -1.96 6.37
CA LEU A 321 4.70 -1.00 5.60
C LEU A 321 6.12 -0.81 6.17
N THR A 322 6.23 -0.76 7.50
CA THR A 322 7.52 -0.63 8.20
C THR A 322 8.40 -1.86 7.98
N VAL A 323 7.82 -3.07 8.02
CA VAL A 323 8.53 -4.32 7.76
C VAL A 323 9.08 -4.36 6.32
N VAL A 324 8.23 -4.06 5.33
CA VAL A 324 8.65 -4.07 3.92
C VAL A 324 9.74 -3.02 3.66
N TYR A 325 9.63 -1.83 4.26
CA TYR A 325 10.67 -0.81 4.19
C TYR A 325 12.02 -1.30 4.73
N HIS A 326 12.06 -1.84 5.94
CA HIS A 326 13.33 -2.31 6.55
C HIS A 326 13.90 -3.53 5.84
N MET A 327 13.06 -4.43 5.31
CA MET A 327 13.51 -5.52 4.46
C MET A 327 14.17 -5.02 3.17
N TYR A 328 13.55 -4.05 2.50
CA TYR A 328 14.13 -3.46 1.28
C TYR A 328 15.46 -2.78 1.57
N ARG A 329 15.53 -2.03 2.67
CA ARG A 329 16.76 -1.36 3.10
C ARG A 329 17.89 -2.36 3.33
N HIS A 330 17.61 -3.48 4.01
CA HIS A 330 18.60 -4.54 4.24
C HIS A 330 19.06 -5.19 2.93
N LEU A 331 18.13 -5.48 2.01
CA LEU A 331 18.46 -5.97 0.66
C LEU A 331 19.37 -4.99 -0.09
N LEU A 332 19.05 -3.70 -0.03
CA LEU A 332 19.82 -2.64 -0.68
C LEU A 332 21.23 -2.51 -0.08
N GLU A 333 21.38 -2.66 1.23
CA GLU A 333 22.69 -2.71 1.91
C GLU A 333 23.51 -3.91 1.42
N ARG A 334 22.91 -5.11 1.32
CA ARG A 334 23.58 -6.29 0.75
C ARG A 334 23.98 -6.13 -0.71
N MET A 335 23.15 -5.47 -1.53
CA MET A 335 23.52 -5.15 -2.92
C MET A 335 24.72 -4.20 -2.99
N LYS A 336 24.79 -3.21 -2.09
CA LYS A 336 25.93 -2.27 -2.02
C LYS A 336 27.21 -2.97 -1.59
N GLU A 337 27.13 -3.89 -0.62
CA GLU A 337 28.28 -4.69 -0.19
C GLU A 337 28.78 -5.61 -1.31
N ASN A 338 27.88 -6.34 -1.98
CA ASN A 338 28.25 -7.22 -3.11
C ASN A 338 28.83 -6.44 -4.30
N ALA A 339 28.53 -5.14 -4.42
CA ALA A 339 29.03 -4.28 -5.48
C ALA A 339 30.45 -3.75 -5.23
N GLN A 340 31.00 -3.92 -4.02
CA GLN A 340 32.38 -3.57 -3.68
C GLN A 340 33.34 -4.67 -4.15
N LEU A 341 33.54 -4.73 -5.46
CA LEU A 341 34.42 -5.72 -6.09
C LEU A 341 35.86 -5.22 -6.17
N GLU A 342 36.81 -6.12 -5.91
CA GLU A 342 38.23 -5.85 -6.11
C GLU A 342 38.54 -5.61 -7.60
N PRO A 343 39.36 -4.62 -7.97
CA PRO A 343 39.61 -4.26 -9.36
C PRO A 343 40.17 -5.41 -10.20
N GLY A 344 41.07 -6.21 -9.61
CA GLY A 344 41.67 -7.37 -10.26
C GLY A 344 40.64 -8.47 -10.56
N PHE A 345 39.67 -8.68 -9.66
CA PHE A 345 38.59 -9.64 -9.89
C PHE A 345 37.68 -9.19 -11.03
N VAL A 346 37.37 -7.89 -11.12
CA VAL A 346 36.55 -7.35 -12.22
C VAL A 346 37.28 -7.47 -13.57
N GLN A 347 38.60 -7.25 -13.60
CA GLN A 347 39.42 -7.47 -14.80
C GLN A 347 39.37 -8.92 -15.25
N GLU A 348 39.56 -9.88 -14.34
CA GLU A 348 39.46 -11.32 -14.65
C GLU A 348 38.06 -11.70 -15.12
N LEU A 349 37.01 -11.24 -14.42
CA LEU A 349 35.61 -11.52 -14.74
C LEU A 349 35.25 -11.07 -16.17
N LEU A 350 35.83 -9.96 -16.64
CA LEU A 350 35.57 -9.38 -17.95
C LEU A 350 36.62 -9.75 -19.02
N ASP A 351 37.63 -10.54 -18.66
CA ASP A 351 38.79 -10.87 -19.49
C ASP A 351 39.57 -9.63 -19.99
N LEU A 352 39.80 -8.66 -19.11
CA LEU A 352 40.48 -7.39 -19.38
C LEU A 352 41.91 -7.33 -18.82
N GLU A 353 42.59 -8.47 -18.67
CA GLU A 353 43.98 -8.49 -18.21
C GLU A 353 44.94 -7.97 -19.30
N PRO A 354 46.03 -7.25 -18.93
CA PRO A 354 46.93 -6.61 -19.92
C PRO A 354 47.51 -7.56 -20.97
N GLN A 355 47.79 -8.81 -20.59
CA GLN A 355 48.34 -9.84 -21.48
C GLN A 355 47.37 -10.26 -22.58
N ARG A 356 46.05 -10.16 -22.33
CA ARG A 356 45.03 -10.54 -23.32
C ARG A 356 44.89 -9.53 -24.43
N TRP A 357 45.07 -8.23 -24.16
CA TRP A 357 44.99 -7.20 -25.21
C TRP A 357 46.06 -7.41 -26.28
N ASP A 358 47.29 -7.69 -25.85
CA ASP A 358 48.40 -7.96 -26.77
C ASP A 358 48.15 -9.23 -27.57
N HIS A 359 47.58 -10.27 -26.95
CA HIS A 359 47.18 -11.49 -27.64
C HIS A 359 46.07 -11.23 -28.68
N ASP A 360 45.02 -10.52 -28.29
CA ASP A 360 43.85 -10.22 -29.13
C ASP A 360 44.25 -9.43 -30.37
N ILE A 361 45.07 -8.38 -30.22
CA ILE A 361 45.56 -7.59 -31.36
C ILE A 361 46.49 -8.42 -32.26
N ARG A 362 47.39 -9.22 -31.68
CA ARG A 362 48.29 -10.09 -32.47
C ARG A 362 47.53 -11.18 -33.22
N SER A 363 46.43 -11.68 -32.66
CA SER A 363 45.59 -12.72 -33.29
C SER A 363 44.92 -12.25 -34.58
N LEU A 364 44.76 -10.94 -34.77
CA LEU A 364 44.21 -10.36 -36.01
C LEU A 364 45.17 -10.51 -37.19
N LEU A 365 46.44 -10.86 -36.95
CA LEU A 365 47.46 -11.01 -37.99
C LEU A 365 48.06 -12.44 -37.97
N PRO A 366 47.44 -13.40 -38.67
CA PRO A 366 47.77 -14.82 -38.52
C PRO A 366 49.18 -15.25 -38.97
N ASP A 367 49.90 -14.44 -39.77
CA ASP A 367 51.26 -14.75 -40.24
C ASP A 367 52.22 -13.53 -40.08
N ARG A 368 52.56 -13.15 -38.84
CA ARG A 368 53.50 -12.04 -38.55
C ARG A 368 54.85 -12.16 -39.28
N GLU A 369 55.38 -13.37 -39.40
CA GLU A 369 56.65 -13.62 -40.08
C GLU A 369 56.56 -13.39 -41.60
N ARG A 370 55.35 -13.51 -42.19
CA ARG A 370 55.13 -13.24 -43.62
C ARG A 370 54.75 -11.78 -43.90
N ALA A 371 54.35 -11.03 -42.88
CA ALA A 371 53.89 -9.64 -42.99
C ALA A 371 54.93 -8.75 -43.69
N VAL A 372 56.16 -8.77 -43.19
CA VAL A 372 57.29 -8.02 -43.77
C VAL A 372 57.97 -8.84 -44.88
N ALA A 373 57.99 -10.18 -44.78
CA ALA A 373 58.63 -11.02 -45.79
C ALA A 373 57.96 -10.95 -47.17
N GLY A 374 56.66 -10.66 -47.25
CA GLY A 374 55.95 -10.40 -48.50
C GLY A 374 56.49 -9.18 -49.26
N MET A 375 57.11 -8.23 -48.56
CA MET A 375 57.74 -7.05 -49.16
C MET A 375 59.05 -7.37 -49.87
N PHE A 376 59.68 -8.51 -49.58
CA PHE A 376 60.95 -8.92 -50.23
C PHE A 376 60.76 -9.26 -51.72
N GLY A 377 59.52 -9.43 -52.19
CA GLY A 377 59.17 -9.62 -53.59
C GLY A 377 58.97 -8.32 -54.38
N LEU A 378 59.04 -7.16 -53.73
CA LEU A 378 58.90 -5.86 -54.41
C LEU A 378 60.08 -5.62 -55.36
N LEU A 379 59.76 -5.17 -56.58
CA LEU A 379 60.77 -4.69 -57.52
C LEU A 379 61.41 -3.43 -56.95
N HIS A 380 62.74 -3.41 -56.92
CA HIS A 380 63.51 -2.23 -56.54
C HIS A 380 64.13 -1.59 -57.78
N ASP A 381 64.27 -0.27 -57.77
CA ASP A 381 64.94 0.47 -58.83
C ASP A 381 66.45 0.20 -58.86
N HIS A 382 67.08 0.49 -60.00
CA HIS A 382 68.52 0.29 -60.19
C HIS A 382 69.32 1.43 -59.54
N VAL A 383 69.71 1.23 -58.27
CA VAL A 383 70.58 2.15 -57.51
C VAL A 383 71.91 1.45 -57.19
N SER A 384 73.03 2.16 -57.33
CA SER A 384 74.34 1.58 -57.00
C SER A 384 74.53 1.44 -55.48
N LEU A 385 75.29 0.42 -55.04
CA LEU A 385 75.57 0.20 -53.61
C LEU A 385 76.33 1.38 -52.99
N SER A 386 77.22 2.04 -53.74
CA SER A 386 77.94 3.22 -53.26
C SER A 386 77.01 4.41 -53.01
N ASP A 387 76.00 4.59 -53.85
CA ASP A 387 75.03 5.67 -53.69
C ASP A 387 74.15 5.42 -52.47
N LEU A 388 73.67 4.18 -52.28
CA LEU A 388 72.87 3.77 -51.13
C LEU A 388 73.59 3.96 -49.79
N HIS A 389 74.90 3.67 -49.72
CA HIS A 389 75.68 3.87 -48.49
C HIS A 389 75.77 5.34 -48.05
N SER A 390 75.68 6.29 -48.98
CA SER A 390 75.74 7.73 -48.70
C SER A 390 74.40 8.36 -48.30
N MET A 391 73.30 7.63 -48.51
CA MET A 391 71.93 8.07 -48.26
C MET A 391 71.51 7.84 -46.80
N THR A 392 70.53 8.62 -46.32
CA THR A 392 69.77 8.26 -45.13
C THR A 392 68.84 7.07 -45.40
N LEU A 393 68.37 6.37 -44.38
CA LEU A 393 67.42 5.27 -44.55
C LEU A 393 66.13 5.72 -45.27
N ARG A 394 65.67 6.95 -45.03
CA ARG A 394 64.53 7.55 -45.76
C ARG A 394 64.81 7.75 -47.24
N GLN A 395 66.00 8.27 -47.57
CA GLN A 395 66.42 8.48 -48.95
C GLN A 395 66.65 7.15 -49.67
N ALA A 396 67.22 6.16 -48.99
CA ALA A 396 67.45 4.83 -49.53
C ALA A 396 66.15 4.07 -49.79
N GLU A 397 65.16 4.15 -48.90
CA GLU A 397 63.82 3.60 -49.13
C GLU A 397 63.16 4.22 -50.38
N SER A 398 63.18 5.56 -50.47
CA SER A 398 62.60 6.30 -51.60
C SER A 398 63.34 6.03 -52.92
N ALA A 399 64.66 5.92 -52.90
CA ALA A 399 65.46 5.61 -54.08
C ALA A 399 65.28 4.16 -54.56
N LEU A 400 65.06 3.21 -53.65
CA LEU A 400 64.87 1.80 -53.98
C LEU A 400 63.43 1.48 -54.41
N TYR A 401 62.43 2.10 -53.78
CA TYR A 401 61.03 1.68 -53.93
C TYR A 401 60.07 2.82 -54.24
N GLY A 402 60.52 4.08 -54.27
CA GLY A 402 59.64 5.25 -54.39
C GLY A 402 58.61 5.27 -53.25
N GLY A 403 57.33 5.09 -53.61
CA GLY A 403 56.21 4.91 -52.67
C GLY A 403 55.66 3.48 -52.61
N ASN A 404 56.19 2.55 -53.40
CA ASN A 404 55.60 1.21 -53.58
C ASN A 404 55.70 0.35 -52.32
N ALA A 405 56.77 0.47 -51.54
CA ALA A 405 56.92 -0.23 -50.27
C ALA A 405 55.86 0.23 -49.24
N GLN A 406 55.64 1.54 -49.13
CA GLN A 406 54.64 2.11 -48.23
C GLN A 406 53.23 1.72 -48.68
N PHE A 407 52.93 1.86 -49.98
CA PHE A 407 51.64 1.48 -50.53
C PHE A 407 51.32 -0.01 -50.32
N PHE A 408 52.32 -0.89 -50.48
CA PHE A 408 52.17 -2.31 -50.20
C PHE A 408 51.84 -2.56 -48.72
N PHE A 409 52.57 -1.92 -47.80
CA PHE A 409 52.33 -2.05 -46.36
C PHE A 409 50.94 -1.53 -45.97
N ASP A 410 50.53 -0.37 -46.48
CA ASP A 410 49.21 0.20 -46.19
C ASP A 410 48.09 -0.72 -46.70
N THR A 411 48.24 -1.25 -47.91
CA THR A 411 47.20 -2.07 -48.55
C THR A 411 47.10 -3.46 -47.93
N ASN A 412 48.23 -4.11 -47.64
CA ASN A 412 48.27 -5.51 -47.24
C ASN A 412 48.35 -5.70 -45.72
N MET A 413 48.81 -4.71 -44.96
CA MET A 413 48.91 -4.78 -43.50
C MET A 413 47.92 -3.85 -42.83
N VAL A 414 48.03 -2.53 -43.05
CA VAL A 414 47.19 -1.54 -42.34
C VAL A 414 45.70 -1.78 -42.59
N ARG A 415 45.28 -1.81 -43.87
CA ARG A 415 43.86 -2.02 -44.23
C ARG A 415 43.34 -3.39 -43.83
N VAL A 416 44.16 -4.44 -43.90
CA VAL A 416 43.77 -5.80 -43.50
C VAL A 416 43.53 -5.85 -42.00
N LEU A 417 44.44 -5.27 -41.21
CA LEU A 417 44.33 -5.22 -39.75
C LEU A 417 43.15 -4.34 -39.31
N GLU A 418 42.94 -3.18 -39.94
CA GLU A 418 41.79 -2.32 -39.68
C GLU A 418 40.46 -3.01 -39.99
N LYS A 419 40.39 -3.73 -41.11
CA LYS A 419 39.20 -4.51 -41.48
C LYS A 419 38.94 -5.63 -40.48
N ALA A 420 39.96 -6.41 -40.14
CA ALA A 420 39.86 -7.49 -39.16
C ALA A 420 39.46 -6.97 -37.77
N PHE A 421 39.97 -5.81 -37.37
CA PHE A 421 39.60 -5.16 -36.11
C PHE A 421 38.11 -4.82 -36.04
N VAL A 422 37.54 -4.28 -37.14
CA VAL A 422 36.10 -3.95 -37.21
C VAL A 422 35.26 -5.22 -37.26
N GLU A 423 35.65 -6.23 -38.06
CA GLU A 423 34.92 -7.50 -38.18
C GLU A 423 34.87 -8.30 -36.87
N ARG A 424 35.89 -8.17 -36.00
CA ARG A 424 35.96 -8.86 -34.72
C ARG A 424 35.00 -8.33 -33.67
N ASP A 425 34.50 -7.09 -33.81
CA ASP A 425 33.56 -6.41 -32.90
C ASP A 425 33.92 -6.54 -31.40
N PHE A 426 35.10 -6.04 -31.03
CA PHE A 426 35.55 -6.07 -29.64
C PHE A 426 34.60 -5.34 -28.68
N GLY A 427 33.97 -4.25 -29.13
CA GLY A 427 33.02 -3.48 -28.33
C GLY A 427 31.76 -4.29 -27.99
N GLY A 428 31.11 -4.89 -29.00
CA GLY A 428 29.97 -5.78 -28.79
C GLY A 428 30.34 -7.02 -27.97
N GLY A 429 31.56 -7.54 -28.11
CA GLY A 429 32.10 -8.61 -27.28
C GLY A 429 32.16 -8.24 -25.80
N LEU A 430 32.73 -7.08 -25.47
CA LEU A 430 32.80 -6.58 -24.09
C LEU A 430 31.40 -6.32 -23.53
N LYS A 431 30.52 -5.67 -24.32
CA LYS A 431 29.14 -5.41 -23.91
C LYS A 431 28.39 -6.68 -23.51
N LYS A 432 28.52 -7.76 -24.29
CA LYS A 432 27.92 -9.07 -23.94
C LYS A 432 28.46 -9.63 -22.64
N LYS A 433 29.75 -9.47 -22.34
CA LYS A 433 30.34 -9.90 -21.07
C LYS A 433 29.83 -9.06 -19.90
N LEU A 434 29.75 -7.74 -20.08
CA LEU A 434 29.18 -6.82 -19.09
C LEU A 434 27.72 -7.17 -18.77
N ASP A 435 26.91 -7.44 -19.78
CA ASP A 435 25.52 -7.83 -19.58
C ASP A 435 25.44 -9.20 -18.87
N SER A 436 26.05 -10.24 -19.43
CA SER A 436 25.89 -11.62 -18.93
C SER A 436 26.60 -11.93 -17.61
N ARG A 437 27.79 -11.35 -17.35
CA ARG A 437 28.62 -11.68 -16.18
C ARG A 437 28.49 -10.68 -15.04
N LEU A 438 27.99 -9.47 -15.30
CA LEU A 438 27.87 -8.43 -14.28
C LEU A 438 26.41 -8.05 -14.01
N ILE A 439 25.64 -7.64 -15.02
CA ILE A 439 24.24 -7.20 -14.83
C ILE A 439 23.30 -8.38 -14.58
N ASP A 440 23.42 -9.44 -15.38
CA ASP A 440 22.57 -10.64 -15.31
C ASP A 440 22.99 -11.61 -14.21
N HIS A 441 24.11 -11.32 -13.53
CA HIS A 441 24.55 -12.07 -12.38
C HIS A 441 23.73 -11.68 -11.13
N PRO A 442 23.08 -12.62 -10.43
CA PRO A 442 22.19 -12.30 -9.30
C PRO A 442 22.83 -11.50 -8.17
N LEU A 443 24.14 -11.67 -7.92
CA LEU A 443 24.84 -11.00 -6.82
C LEU A 443 25.27 -9.56 -7.11
N TYR A 444 25.50 -9.17 -8.37
CA TYR A 444 26.21 -7.94 -8.72
C TYR A 444 25.28 -6.86 -9.27
N GLY A 445 24.66 -7.13 -10.42
CA GLY A 445 23.63 -6.30 -11.00
C GLY A 445 24.06 -4.86 -11.34
N PHE A 446 23.06 -3.97 -11.43
CA PHE A 446 23.28 -2.57 -11.80
C PHE A 446 24.12 -1.77 -10.79
N TYR A 447 24.10 -2.13 -9.50
CA TYR A 447 24.93 -1.46 -8.49
C TYR A 447 26.42 -1.70 -8.73
N ALA A 448 26.82 -2.96 -8.96
CA ALA A 448 28.19 -3.31 -9.30
C ALA A 448 28.61 -2.69 -10.65
N ALA A 449 27.74 -2.75 -11.66
CA ALA A 449 27.99 -2.13 -12.96
C ALA A 449 28.23 -0.62 -12.85
N TYR A 450 27.44 0.09 -12.03
CA TYR A 450 27.58 1.51 -11.79
C TYR A 450 28.90 1.86 -11.08
N LEU A 451 29.28 1.12 -10.01
CA LEU A 451 30.51 1.39 -9.27
C LEU A 451 31.78 1.05 -10.08
N CYS A 452 31.79 -0.07 -10.80
CA CYS A 452 32.94 -0.49 -11.60
C CYS A 452 33.21 0.46 -12.78
N SER A 453 32.17 1.13 -13.27
CA SER A 453 32.23 2.09 -14.38
C SER A 453 32.24 3.57 -13.93
N ALA A 454 32.42 3.85 -12.63
CA ALA A 454 32.48 5.23 -12.15
C ALA A 454 33.87 5.83 -12.35
N ASP A 455 33.92 7.09 -12.80
CA ASP A 455 35.15 7.87 -12.88
C ASP A 455 35.50 8.49 -11.51
N GLY A 456 36.78 8.49 -11.12
CA GLY A 456 37.27 9.15 -9.91
C GLY A 456 37.28 8.34 -8.60
N VAL A 457 36.86 7.08 -8.59
CA VAL A 457 37.08 6.17 -7.44
C VAL A 457 38.41 5.45 -7.62
N ASN A 458 39.36 5.66 -6.70
CA ASN A 458 40.65 4.94 -6.72
C ASN A 458 40.38 3.42 -6.76
N GLY A 459 40.80 2.76 -7.84
CA GLY A 459 40.52 1.35 -8.09
C GLY A 459 39.39 1.05 -9.10
N SER A 460 38.72 2.05 -9.69
CA SER A 460 37.74 1.75 -10.74
C SER A 460 38.38 1.17 -12.00
N LEU A 461 37.62 0.36 -12.75
CA LEU A 461 38.09 -0.25 -13.99
C LEU A 461 38.42 0.81 -15.05
N ILE A 462 37.67 1.92 -15.06
CA ILE A 462 37.94 3.09 -15.90
C ILE A 462 39.31 3.68 -15.60
N HIS A 463 39.65 3.88 -14.32
CA HIS A 463 40.97 4.41 -13.94
C HIS A 463 42.10 3.48 -14.40
N ALA A 464 41.96 2.18 -14.15
CA ALA A 464 42.94 1.18 -14.58
C ALA A 464 43.16 1.17 -16.10
N LEU A 465 42.08 1.29 -16.89
CA LEU A 465 42.18 1.39 -18.35
C LEU A 465 42.75 2.73 -18.80
N GLN A 466 42.43 3.84 -18.14
CA GLN A 466 43.00 5.15 -18.46
C GLN A 466 44.52 5.19 -18.24
N GLU A 467 45.03 4.56 -17.18
CA GLU A 467 46.48 4.41 -16.98
C GLU A 467 47.13 3.64 -18.13
N GLN A 468 46.50 2.55 -18.56
CA GLN A 468 46.98 1.72 -19.67
C GLN A 468 46.88 2.45 -21.03
N VAL A 469 45.87 3.30 -21.23
CA VAL A 469 45.77 4.19 -22.39
C VAL A 469 46.93 5.19 -22.39
N LYS A 470 47.26 5.80 -21.24
CA LYS A 470 48.38 6.74 -21.13
C LYS A 470 49.72 6.05 -21.41
N GLU A 471 49.93 4.85 -20.86
CA GLU A 471 51.14 4.06 -21.08
C GLU A 471 51.28 3.65 -22.56
N ALA A 472 50.23 3.13 -23.18
CA ALA A 472 50.23 2.75 -24.59
C ALA A 472 50.45 3.96 -25.51
N ALA A 473 49.87 5.13 -25.19
CA ALA A 473 50.09 6.35 -25.96
C ALA A 473 51.54 6.82 -25.88
N LYS A 474 52.15 6.78 -24.68
CA LYS A 474 53.56 7.13 -24.47
C LYS A 474 54.50 6.19 -25.24
N LEU A 475 54.25 4.88 -25.20
CA LEU A 475 55.04 3.90 -25.95
C LEU A 475 54.93 4.11 -27.46
N LEU A 476 53.74 4.48 -27.95
CA LEU A 476 53.52 4.80 -29.36
C LEU A 476 54.30 6.06 -29.79
N GLU A 477 54.27 7.11 -28.97
CA GLU A 477 55.02 8.35 -29.20
C GLU A 477 56.53 8.09 -29.22
N GLN A 478 57.05 7.36 -28.23
CA GLN A 478 58.46 6.97 -28.18
C GLN A 478 58.89 6.17 -29.41
N GLY A 479 58.09 5.17 -29.83
CA GLY A 479 58.42 4.40 -31.03
C GLY A 479 58.34 5.23 -32.31
N GLN A 480 57.47 6.25 -32.39
CA GLN A 480 57.42 7.17 -33.53
C GLN A 480 58.67 8.04 -33.58
N GLU A 481 59.14 8.54 -32.43
CA GLU A 481 60.43 9.25 -32.33
C GLU A 481 61.60 8.35 -32.73
N GLU A 482 61.62 7.09 -32.28
CA GLU A 482 62.62 6.09 -32.69
C GLU A 482 62.60 5.85 -34.20
N LEU A 483 61.43 5.75 -34.83
CA LEU A 483 61.31 5.59 -36.28
C LEU A 483 61.82 6.83 -37.04
N GLU A 484 61.55 8.04 -36.56
CA GLU A 484 62.06 9.27 -37.16
C GLU A 484 63.58 9.40 -37.01
N GLN A 485 64.12 9.04 -35.85
CA GLN A 485 65.57 8.96 -35.62
C GLN A 485 66.21 7.94 -36.56
N LEU A 486 65.65 6.73 -36.63
CA LEU A 486 66.09 5.68 -37.55
C LEU A 486 66.09 6.17 -39.01
N TYR A 487 65.05 6.88 -39.43
CA TYR A 487 64.98 7.43 -40.77
C TYR A 487 66.06 8.48 -41.11
N ALA A 488 66.57 9.19 -40.09
CA ALA A 488 67.64 10.17 -40.22
C ALA A 488 69.05 9.53 -40.22
N GLU A 489 69.18 8.28 -39.78
CA GLU A 489 70.45 7.55 -39.80
C GLU A 489 70.89 7.21 -41.24
N ARG A 490 72.21 7.15 -41.45
CA ARG A 490 72.78 6.74 -42.74
C ARG A 490 72.81 5.22 -42.87
N VAL A 491 72.70 4.73 -44.11
CA VAL A 491 72.76 3.30 -44.41
C VAL A 491 74.08 2.68 -43.95
N ASP A 492 75.21 3.38 -44.09
CA ASP A 492 76.55 2.92 -43.67
C ASP A 492 76.74 2.79 -42.15
N ALA A 493 75.96 3.52 -41.36
CA ALA A 493 75.97 3.45 -39.91
C ALA A 493 75.30 2.18 -39.38
N GLN A 494 74.47 1.51 -40.21
CA GLN A 494 73.69 0.36 -39.80
C GLN A 494 74.53 -0.91 -39.59
N PRO A 495 74.16 -1.79 -38.64
CA PRO A 495 74.90 -3.02 -38.36
C PRO A 495 75.02 -3.96 -39.56
N PHE A 496 73.98 -4.05 -40.41
CA PHE A 496 73.96 -4.89 -41.61
C PHE A 496 74.76 -4.31 -42.79
N ALA A 497 75.12 -3.03 -42.74
CA ALA A 497 75.95 -2.37 -43.74
C ALA A 497 77.46 -2.48 -43.43
N LYS A 498 77.83 -2.87 -42.20
CA LYS A 498 79.22 -3.09 -41.80
C LYS A 498 79.79 -4.36 -42.45
N VAL A 499 80.47 -4.19 -43.57
CA VAL A 499 81.15 -5.27 -44.29
C VAL A 499 82.29 -5.85 -43.44
N SER A 500 82.18 -7.13 -43.06
CA SER A 500 83.29 -7.89 -42.45
C SER A 500 84.50 -7.92 -43.39
N PHE A 501 85.73 -7.91 -42.88
CA PHE A 501 86.99 -7.83 -43.66
C PHE A 501 87.07 -8.94 -44.75
N TRP A 502 86.46 -10.11 -44.50
CA TRP A 502 86.33 -11.21 -45.47
C TRP A 502 85.28 -10.98 -46.57
N GLY A 503 84.27 -10.13 -46.33
CA GLY A 503 83.26 -9.73 -47.31
C GLY A 503 83.77 -8.73 -48.36
N ARG A 504 84.76 -7.89 -48.02
CA ARG A 504 85.40 -6.95 -48.96
C ARG A 504 86.22 -7.64 -50.06
N ILE A 505 86.69 -8.86 -49.82
CA ILE A 505 87.50 -9.64 -50.79
C ILE A 505 86.61 -10.46 -51.74
N ALA A 506 85.36 -10.75 -51.35
CA ALA A 506 84.48 -11.66 -52.10
C ALA A 506 83.35 -10.98 -52.90
N ASN A 507 83.20 -9.64 -52.87
CA ASN A 507 82.17 -8.88 -53.60
C ASN A 507 80.76 -9.51 -53.54
N LYS A 508 80.36 -10.03 -52.37
CA LYS A 508 79.17 -10.89 -52.20
C LYS A 508 77.95 -10.21 -51.56
N THR A 509 78.02 -8.93 -51.21
CA THR A 509 76.85 -8.19 -50.70
C THR A 509 76.09 -7.62 -51.89
N SER A 510 74.90 -8.17 -52.17
CA SER A 510 74.05 -7.72 -53.27
C SER A 510 73.08 -6.63 -52.80
N VAL A 511 72.65 -5.75 -53.72
CA VAL A 511 71.56 -4.78 -53.45
C VAL A 511 70.33 -5.48 -52.85
N LYS A 512 70.08 -6.74 -53.26
CA LYS A 512 68.99 -7.59 -52.77
C LYS A 512 69.11 -8.01 -51.29
N SER A 513 70.32 -8.24 -50.78
CA SER A 513 70.49 -8.56 -49.35
C SER A 513 70.36 -7.32 -48.48
N LEU A 514 70.87 -6.17 -48.97
CA LEU A 514 70.76 -4.89 -48.27
C LEU A 514 69.31 -4.40 -48.25
N SER A 515 68.58 -4.54 -49.36
CA SER A 515 67.17 -4.15 -49.44
C SER A 515 66.27 -4.99 -48.52
N ARG A 516 66.56 -6.29 -48.38
CA ARG A 516 65.86 -7.18 -47.44
C ARG A 516 66.03 -6.73 -45.99
N SER A 517 67.27 -6.48 -45.56
CA SER A 517 67.57 -6.02 -44.21
C SER A 517 67.03 -4.61 -43.93
N LEU A 518 67.03 -3.73 -44.94
CA LEU A 518 66.45 -2.39 -44.85
C LEU A 518 64.92 -2.45 -44.66
N LEU A 519 64.22 -3.28 -45.44
CA LEU A 519 62.78 -3.47 -45.29
C LEU A 519 62.44 -4.11 -43.93
N GLU A 520 63.21 -5.11 -43.49
CA GLU A 520 63.00 -5.76 -42.19
C GLU A 520 63.16 -4.78 -41.01
N LEU A 521 64.17 -3.90 -41.08
CA LEU A 521 64.41 -2.88 -40.06
C LEU A 521 63.29 -1.82 -40.00
N ILE A 522 62.96 -1.21 -41.16
CA ILE A 522 62.00 -0.11 -41.21
C ILE A 522 60.57 -0.62 -41.01
N TYR A 523 60.17 -1.67 -41.75
CA TYR A 523 58.81 -2.18 -41.72
C TYR A 523 58.55 -3.15 -40.56
N GLY A 524 59.59 -3.71 -39.93
CA GLY A 524 59.48 -4.36 -38.62
C GLY A 524 59.05 -3.38 -37.55
N LEU A 525 59.72 -2.22 -37.46
CA LEU A 525 59.36 -1.16 -36.51
C LEU A 525 57.98 -0.55 -36.82
N LYS A 526 57.66 -0.30 -38.10
CA LYS A 526 56.32 0.16 -38.50
C LYS A 526 55.21 -0.84 -38.15
N LEU A 527 55.48 -2.15 -38.24
CA LEU A 527 54.52 -3.18 -37.84
C LEU A 527 54.29 -3.17 -36.33
N ASP A 528 55.36 -3.04 -35.54
CA ASP A 528 55.24 -2.95 -34.08
C ASP A 528 54.48 -1.68 -33.66
N LEU A 529 54.75 -0.53 -34.30
CA LEU A 529 53.98 0.71 -34.13
C LEU A 529 52.51 0.56 -34.52
N LEU A 530 52.23 -0.14 -35.61
CA LEU A 530 50.86 -0.41 -36.05
C LEU A 530 50.10 -1.25 -35.00
N LEU A 531 50.73 -2.30 -34.46
CA LEU A 531 50.14 -3.14 -33.41
C LEU A 531 49.90 -2.34 -32.12
N GLN A 532 50.85 -1.49 -31.71
CA GLN A 532 50.65 -0.60 -30.56
C GLN A 532 49.53 0.42 -30.80
N GLY A 533 49.43 0.97 -32.02
CA GLY A 533 48.34 1.85 -32.42
C GLY A 533 46.97 1.16 -32.33
N MET A 534 46.89 -0.11 -32.73
CA MET A 534 45.67 -0.91 -32.60
C MET A 534 45.34 -1.24 -31.14
N LYS A 535 46.34 -1.52 -30.29
CA LYS A 535 46.14 -1.69 -28.84
C LYS A 535 45.56 -0.42 -28.21
N LEU A 536 46.12 0.75 -28.52
CA LEU A 536 45.59 2.03 -28.04
C LEU A 536 44.14 2.24 -28.52
N LYS A 537 43.83 1.88 -29.76
CA LYS A 537 42.46 1.94 -30.31
C LYS A 537 41.49 1.01 -29.57
N LEU A 538 41.92 -0.21 -29.25
CA LEU A 538 41.14 -1.18 -28.46
C LEU A 538 40.84 -0.67 -27.06
N LEU A 539 41.86 -0.14 -26.36
CA LEU A 539 41.71 0.39 -25.01
C LEU A 539 40.75 1.58 -24.97
N LYS A 540 40.84 2.49 -25.94
CA LYS A 540 39.89 3.60 -26.09
C LYS A 540 38.46 3.12 -26.36
N LEU A 541 38.29 2.08 -27.16
CA LEU A 541 36.99 1.47 -27.41
C LEU A 541 36.40 0.86 -26.13
N TYR A 542 37.20 0.12 -25.35
CA TYR A 542 36.74 -0.43 -24.06
C TYR A 542 36.39 0.65 -23.05
N LEU A 543 37.17 1.74 -22.99
CA LEU A 543 36.85 2.89 -22.14
C LEU A 543 35.47 3.49 -22.51
N GLN A 544 35.21 3.69 -23.81
CA GLN A 544 33.94 4.18 -24.29
C GLN A 544 32.76 3.24 -23.95
N GLU A 545 32.95 1.93 -24.04
CA GLU A 545 31.90 0.97 -23.66
C GLU A 545 31.62 0.97 -22.14
N LEU A 546 32.63 1.23 -21.30
CA LEU A 546 32.43 1.39 -19.86
C LEU A 546 31.71 2.70 -19.52
N GLU A 547 32.01 3.80 -20.22
CA GLU A 547 31.26 5.06 -20.09
C GLU A 547 29.79 4.86 -20.49
N ASN A 548 29.54 4.16 -21.60
CA ASN A 548 28.18 3.80 -22.03
C ASN A 548 27.46 2.92 -20.99
N LEU A 549 28.16 1.98 -20.35
CA LEU A 549 27.63 1.18 -19.26
C LEU A 549 27.24 2.05 -18.06
N HIS A 550 28.08 3.00 -17.67
CA HIS A 550 27.84 3.88 -16.54
C HIS A 550 26.55 4.68 -16.73
N GLU A 551 26.42 5.35 -17.88
CA GLU A 551 25.23 6.14 -18.19
C GLU A 551 23.97 5.27 -18.29
N ARG A 552 24.10 4.01 -18.73
CA ARG A 552 22.99 3.05 -18.73
C ARG A 552 22.61 2.58 -17.32
N ALA A 553 23.57 2.35 -16.42
CA ALA A 553 23.34 1.82 -15.08
C ALA A 553 22.83 2.88 -14.08
N LYS A 554 23.27 4.12 -14.24
CA LYS A 554 22.92 5.29 -13.41
C LYS A 554 21.42 5.46 -13.17
N PRO A 555 20.51 5.47 -14.18
CA PRO A 555 19.08 5.60 -13.94
C PRO A 555 18.50 4.43 -13.14
N PHE A 556 19.03 3.21 -13.28
CA PHE A 556 18.56 2.06 -12.51
C PHE A 556 18.96 2.16 -11.03
N VAL A 557 20.19 2.59 -10.73
CA VAL A 557 20.61 2.85 -9.34
C VAL A 557 19.77 3.97 -8.72
N ALA A 558 19.47 5.03 -9.48
CA ALA A 558 18.59 6.10 -9.00
C ALA A 558 17.17 5.60 -8.69
N ARG A 559 16.61 4.69 -9.52
CA ARG A 559 15.31 4.05 -9.28
C ARG A 559 15.29 3.21 -8.01
N LEU A 560 16.36 2.45 -7.72
CA LEU A 560 16.48 1.69 -6.47
C LEU A 560 16.45 2.61 -5.24
N GLN A 561 17.17 3.74 -5.29
CA GLN A 561 17.16 4.74 -4.22
C GLN A 561 15.81 5.47 -4.11
N GLN A 562 15.14 5.73 -5.23
CA GLN A 562 13.81 6.33 -5.24
C GLN A 562 12.78 5.41 -4.59
N MET A 563 12.83 4.11 -4.88
CA MET A 563 11.97 3.12 -4.25
C MET A 563 12.17 3.06 -2.72
N GLU A 564 13.42 3.18 -2.24
CA GLU A 564 13.72 3.28 -0.81
C GLU A 564 12.99 4.47 -0.17
N LYS A 565 13.06 5.63 -0.80
CA LYS A 565 12.39 6.86 -0.34
C LYS A 565 10.88 6.71 -0.34
N VAL A 566 10.29 6.15 -1.39
CA VAL A 566 8.83 5.93 -1.45
C VAL A 566 8.37 4.99 -0.32
N LEU A 567 9.09 3.89 -0.08
CA LEU A 567 8.79 2.98 1.04
C LEU A 567 8.89 3.68 2.40
N GLN A 568 9.94 4.49 2.59
CA GLN A 568 10.13 5.26 3.81
C GLN A 568 9.01 6.27 4.05
N ASP A 569 8.64 7.04 3.02
CA ASP A 569 7.61 8.07 3.10
C ASP A 569 6.23 7.47 3.37
N VAL A 570 5.90 6.34 2.73
CA VAL A 570 4.62 5.65 2.94
C VAL A 570 4.54 5.05 4.35
N SER A 571 5.63 4.45 4.84
CA SER A 571 5.72 3.96 6.23
C SER A 571 5.55 5.09 7.25
N ARG A 572 6.27 6.22 7.09
CA ARG A 572 6.18 7.38 8.00
C ARG A 572 4.78 8.00 8.02
N ASN A 573 4.19 8.22 6.86
CA ASN A 573 2.85 8.81 6.75
C ASN A 573 1.78 7.94 7.41
N SER A 574 1.94 6.60 7.37
CA SER A 574 1.01 5.69 8.05
C SER A 574 1.11 5.76 9.57
N ILE A 575 2.28 6.11 10.13
CA ILE A 575 2.49 6.23 11.58
C ILE A 575 1.93 7.55 12.11
N SER A 576 1.98 8.63 11.32
CA SER A 576 1.48 9.95 11.75
C SER A 576 -0.05 10.11 11.73
N MET A 577 -0.79 9.15 11.16
CA MET A 577 -2.24 9.26 10.94
C MET A 577 -3.12 8.67 12.06
N THR A 578 -2.58 8.16 13.16
CA THR A 578 -3.37 7.55 14.25
C THR A 578 -2.82 7.93 15.62
N SER A 579 -3.70 7.98 16.63
CA SER A 579 -3.49 8.48 18.00
C SER A 579 -2.10 8.19 18.61
N ASP A 580 -1.58 9.22 19.31
CA ASP A 580 -0.19 9.38 19.77
C ASP A 580 0.38 8.27 20.67
N TYR A 581 -0.44 7.37 21.23
CA TYR A 581 0.03 6.31 22.12
C TYR A 581 0.23 4.96 21.41
N LEU A 582 -0.73 4.55 20.57
CA LEU A 582 -0.71 3.24 19.92
C LEU A 582 0.34 3.15 18.80
N ASN A 583 0.77 4.27 18.24
CA ASN A 583 1.75 4.32 17.15
C ASN A 583 3.20 4.51 17.61
N ARG A 584 3.45 4.61 18.92
CA ARG A 584 4.81 4.81 19.45
C ARG A 584 5.71 3.64 19.13
N ASN A 585 6.97 3.93 18.83
CA ASN A 585 8.05 2.97 18.66
C ASN A 585 7.83 1.88 17.60
N ILE A 586 6.85 2.03 16.68
CA ILE A 586 6.63 1.04 15.60
C ILE A 586 7.92 0.89 14.78
N ASN A 587 8.56 2.01 14.41
CA ASN A 587 9.75 1.95 13.58
C ASN A 587 10.88 1.19 14.29
N GLU A 588 11.19 1.57 15.53
CA GLU A 588 12.27 1.02 16.35
C GLU A 588 12.05 -0.47 16.66
N TYR A 589 10.85 -0.84 17.13
CA TYR A 589 10.53 -2.22 17.50
C TYR A 589 10.60 -3.17 16.31
N TYR A 590 9.90 -2.84 15.21
CA TYR A 590 9.86 -3.71 14.04
C TYR A 590 11.15 -3.68 13.23
N ARG A 591 11.93 -2.58 13.26
CA ARG A 591 13.28 -2.55 12.71
C ARG A 591 14.15 -3.62 13.36
N HIS A 592 14.26 -3.62 14.69
CA HIS A 592 15.07 -4.60 15.42
C HIS A 592 14.55 -6.02 15.23
N GLY A 593 13.23 -6.19 15.20
CA GLY A 593 12.60 -7.47 14.90
C GLY A 593 13.01 -8.02 13.52
N VAL A 594 12.92 -7.19 12.48
CA VAL A 594 13.29 -7.55 11.10
C VAL A 594 14.79 -7.81 10.98
N GLU A 595 15.64 -6.94 11.51
CA GLU A 595 17.11 -7.10 11.51
C GLU A 595 17.51 -8.43 12.13
N ARG A 596 16.93 -8.80 13.29
CA ARG A 596 17.19 -10.08 13.95
C ARG A 596 16.74 -11.27 13.09
N ILE A 597 15.51 -11.23 12.55
CA ILE A 597 14.98 -12.31 11.71
C ILE A 597 15.87 -12.51 10.47
N LEU A 598 16.25 -11.44 9.81
CA LEU A 598 17.10 -11.48 8.63
C LEU A 598 18.50 -12.00 8.96
N MET A 599 19.12 -11.56 10.06
CA MET A 599 20.42 -12.05 10.51
C MET A 599 20.40 -13.55 10.85
N GLU A 600 19.33 -14.05 11.47
CA GLU A 600 19.15 -15.48 11.72
C GLU A 600 19.01 -16.28 10.42
N LEU A 601 18.28 -15.77 9.43
CA LEU A 601 18.15 -16.39 8.11
C LEU A 601 19.48 -16.40 7.36
N GLU A 602 20.23 -15.30 7.38
CA GLU A 602 21.58 -15.19 6.81
C GLU A 602 22.56 -16.17 7.46
N THR A 603 22.52 -16.31 8.79
CA THR A 603 23.40 -17.23 9.51
C THR A 603 23.10 -18.68 9.14
N ARG A 604 21.83 -19.01 8.89
CA ARG A 604 21.39 -20.38 8.53
C ARG A 604 21.59 -20.73 7.07
N ARG A 605 21.39 -19.79 6.15
CA ARG A 605 21.36 -20.04 4.68
C ARG A 605 22.50 -19.36 3.91
N GLY A 606 23.31 -18.54 4.57
CA GLY A 606 24.36 -17.74 3.96
C GLY A 606 23.83 -16.44 3.35
N ALA A 607 24.67 -15.42 3.21
CA ALA A 607 24.28 -14.09 2.72
C ALA A 607 23.76 -14.06 1.27
N GLN A 608 24.00 -15.12 0.48
CA GLN A 608 23.53 -15.22 -0.90
C GLN A 608 22.04 -15.56 -1.01
N PHE A 609 21.40 -15.99 0.08
CA PHE A 609 20.02 -16.51 0.03
C PHE A 609 19.02 -15.50 -0.55
N TYR A 610 19.22 -14.19 -0.34
CA TYR A 610 18.35 -13.14 -0.90
C TYR A 610 18.21 -13.25 -2.42
N PHE A 611 19.31 -13.62 -3.10
CA PHE A 611 19.43 -13.60 -4.56
C PHE A 611 19.12 -14.96 -5.20
N GLU A 612 18.70 -15.95 -4.40
CA GLU A 612 18.17 -17.20 -4.92
C GLU A 612 16.86 -16.97 -5.65
N GLU A 613 16.61 -17.75 -6.70
CA GLU A 613 15.39 -17.65 -7.52
C GLU A 613 14.12 -17.76 -6.68
N ARG A 614 14.12 -18.60 -5.64
CA ARG A 614 12.96 -18.73 -4.74
C ARG A 614 12.67 -17.44 -3.97
N GLN A 615 13.69 -16.66 -3.63
CA GLN A 615 13.64 -15.40 -2.87
C GLN A 615 13.46 -14.22 -3.84
N MET A 616 14.43 -13.30 -3.95
CA MET A 616 14.36 -12.19 -4.89
C MET A 616 14.80 -12.57 -6.32
N GLY A 617 15.68 -13.57 -6.48
CA GLY A 617 16.32 -13.84 -7.76
C GLY A 617 17.20 -12.67 -8.22
N ASN A 618 17.26 -12.43 -9.53
CA ASN A 618 18.02 -11.31 -10.09
C ASN A 618 17.22 -9.99 -9.98
N VAL A 619 17.62 -9.12 -9.05
CA VAL A 619 17.02 -7.81 -8.82
C VAL A 619 17.12 -6.87 -10.04
N SER A 620 18.21 -6.95 -10.81
CA SER A 620 18.37 -6.14 -12.03
C SER A 620 17.35 -6.50 -13.09
N GLN A 621 17.08 -7.79 -13.27
CA GLN A 621 16.06 -8.28 -14.20
C GLN A 621 14.65 -7.85 -13.77
N LEU A 622 14.34 -7.92 -12.48
CA LEU A 622 13.07 -7.39 -11.93
C LEU A 622 12.93 -5.89 -12.20
N LEU A 623 14.01 -5.12 -12.01
CA LEU A 623 13.99 -3.68 -12.20
C LEU A 623 13.83 -3.25 -13.67
N ILE A 624 14.35 -4.05 -14.61
CA ILE A 624 14.12 -3.89 -16.06
C ILE A 624 12.64 -4.12 -16.39
N GLN A 625 12.00 -5.13 -15.78
CA GLN A 625 10.56 -5.41 -15.95
C GLN A 625 9.67 -4.35 -15.29
N GLY A 626 10.16 -3.67 -14.25
CA GLY A 626 9.51 -2.54 -13.59
C GLY A 626 9.61 -2.61 -12.06
N GLU A 627 9.54 -1.46 -11.40
CA GLU A 627 9.57 -1.37 -9.92
C GLU A 627 8.45 -2.16 -9.25
N ASP A 628 7.32 -2.30 -9.94
CA ASP A 628 6.18 -3.10 -9.51
C ASP A 628 6.54 -4.58 -9.29
N HIS A 629 7.32 -5.19 -10.20
CA HIS A 629 7.74 -6.59 -10.08
C HIS A 629 8.69 -6.78 -8.91
N LEU A 630 9.59 -5.81 -8.70
CA LEU A 630 10.50 -5.81 -7.55
C LEU A 630 9.73 -5.72 -6.22
N LEU A 631 8.72 -4.84 -6.15
CA LEU A 631 7.87 -4.69 -4.97
C LEU A 631 7.06 -5.96 -4.69
N GLU A 632 6.44 -6.54 -5.71
CA GLU A 632 5.66 -7.77 -5.57
C GLU A 632 6.53 -8.93 -5.07
N ARG A 633 7.77 -9.05 -5.57
CA ARG A 633 8.71 -10.07 -5.11
C ARG A 633 9.14 -9.85 -3.67
N LEU A 634 9.40 -8.61 -3.28
CA LEU A 634 9.72 -8.23 -1.91
C LEU A 634 8.56 -8.56 -0.94
N ILE A 635 7.33 -8.22 -1.30
CA ILE A 635 6.13 -8.54 -0.51
C ILE A 635 5.97 -10.06 -0.37
N ALA A 636 6.18 -10.81 -1.44
CA ALA A 636 6.12 -12.28 -1.40
C ALA A 636 7.18 -12.89 -0.47
N MET A 637 8.40 -12.35 -0.49
CA MET A 637 9.47 -12.76 0.44
C MET A 637 9.10 -12.41 1.89
N ALA A 638 8.58 -11.21 2.15
CA ALA A 638 8.14 -10.78 3.48
C ALA A 638 7.07 -11.72 4.06
N ARG A 639 6.07 -12.09 3.25
CA ARG A 639 5.02 -13.05 3.62
C ARG A 639 5.57 -14.42 3.97
N ARG A 640 6.56 -14.92 3.23
CA ARG A 640 7.08 -16.29 3.42
C ARG A 640 8.08 -16.42 4.55
N GLU A 641 8.94 -15.44 4.76
CA GLU A 641 10.09 -15.58 5.67
C GLU A 641 9.96 -14.74 6.95
N VAL A 642 9.27 -13.59 6.90
CA VAL A 642 9.23 -12.62 8.02
C VAL A 642 7.90 -12.65 8.76
N PHE A 643 6.77 -12.50 8.07
CA PHE A 643 5.44 -12.47 8.73
C PHE A 643 5.03 -13.81 9.36
N VAL A 644 5.70 -14.92 9.00
CA VAL A 644 5.50 -16.25 9.63
C VAL A 644 6.16 -16.39 11.00
N GLN A 645 7.00 -15.43 11.40
CA GLN A 645 7.80 -15.53 12.63
C GLN A 645 6.94 -15.23 13.88
N PRO A 646 7.32 -15.78 15.06
CA PRO A 646 6.57 -15.60 16.31
C PRO A 646 6.33 -14.14 16.71
N LEU A 647 7.20 -13.21 16.28
CA LEU A 647 7.05 -11.76 16.49
C LEU A 647 5.68 -11.25 16.03
N PHE A 648 5.14 -11.80 14.93
CA PHE A 648 3.87 -11.36 14.35
C PHE A 648 2.66 -12.10 14.92
N GLN A 649 2.88 -13.19 15.67
CA GLN A 649 1.84 -14.03 16.27
C GLN A 649 1.57 -13.67 17.74
N LYS A 650 2.25 -12.67 18.30
CA LYS A 650 2.02 -12.20 19.68
C LYS A 650 0.61 -11.63 19.84
N THR A 651 0.10 -11.75 21.07
CA THR A 651 -1.13 -11.08 21.50
C THR A 651 -0.99 -9.56 21.35
N PHE A 652 -2.12 -8.86 21.25
CA PHE A 652 -2.14 -7.41 21.15
C PHE A 652 -1.46 -6.75 22.36
N GLU A 653 -1.72 -7.27 23.56
CA GLU A 653 -1.23 -6.76 24.83
C GLU A 653 0.30 -6.93 24.96
N ASP A 654 0.82 -8.13 24.66
CA ASP A 654 2.24 -8.41 24.77
C ASP A 654 3.05 -7.62 23.74
N GLU A 655 2.55 -7.52 22.51
CA GLU A 655 3.18 -6.71 21.47
C GLU A 655 3.24 -5.23 21.86
N LEU A 656 2.13 -4.68 22.34
CA LEU A 656 2.04 -3.28 22.71
C LEU A 656 2.96 -2.96 23.90
N LEU A 657 3.02 -3.83 24.90
CA LEU A 657 3.91 -3.68 26.06
C LEU A 657 5.38 -3.71 25.66
N GLU A 658 5.79 -4.68 24.83
CA GLU A 658 7.16 -4.78 24.36
C GLU A 658 7.54 -3.55 23.54
N ARG A 659 6.69 -3.16 22.58
CA ARG A 659 6.91 -1.98 21.73
C ARG A 659 6.99 -0.69 22.53
N ALA A 660 6.12 -0.49 23.51
CA ALA A 660 6.16 0.68 24.39
C ALA A 660 7.50 0.79 25.14
N ASN A 661 8.11 -0.34 25.49
CA ASN A 661 9.33 -0.41 26.29
C ASN A 661 10.64 -0.51 25.48
N VAL A 662 10.61 -0.57 24.15
CA VAL A 662 11.82 -0.67 23.30
C VAL A 662 12.83 0.44 23.56
N ALA A 663 12.36 1.66 23.79
CA ALA A 663 13.24 2.82 23.99
C ALA A 663 13.70 2.98 25.45
N ALA A 664 13.07 2.29 26.42
CA ALA A 664 13.39 2.42 27.84
C ALA A 664 14.76 1.80 28.20
N SER A 665 15.34 0.98 27.32
CA SER A 665 16.69 0.44 27.50
C SER A 665 17.81 1.42 27.17
N TYR A 666 17.52 2.53 26.46
CA TYR A 666 18.54 3.47 25.95
C TYR A 666 18.61 4.78 26.73
N ASP A 667 17.47 5.32 27.15
CA ASP A 667 17.37 6.49 28.03
C ASP A 667 16.72 6.04 29.33
N ASN A 668 17.20 6.50 30.50
CA ASN A 668 16.64 6.27 31.84
C ASN A 668 15.16 6.71 31.99
N ARG A 669 14.26 6.14 31.20
CA ARG A 669 12.81 6.28 31.26
C ARG A 669 12.27 5.11 32.06
N GLU A 670 11.29 5.39 32.90
CA GLU A 670 10.59 4.36 33.65
C GLU A 670 10.01 3.33 32.69
N VAL A 671 10.35 2.06 32.90
CA VAL A 671 9.78 0.93 32.16
C VAL A 671 8.28 0.92 32.46
N LEU A 672 7.46 1.00 31.41
CA LEU A 672 6.01 0.94 31.53
C LEU A 672 5.64 -0.46 32.05
N SER A 673 5.02 -0.51 33.23
CA SER A 673 4.53 -1.76 33.77
C SER A 673 3.27 -2.22 33.03
N LYS A 674 2.98 -3.52 33.11
CA LYS A 674 1.76 -4.09 32.54
C LYS A 674 0.49 -3.49 33.14
N GLU A 675 0.51 -3.19 34.44
CA GLU A 675 -0.62 -2.54 35.13
C GLU A 675 -0.83 -1.10 34.64
N ASP A 676 0.24 -0.33 34.42
CA ASP A 676 0.14 1.02 33.88
C ASP A 676 -0.42 1.01 32.45
N LEU A 677 0.07 0.11 31.60
CA LEU A 677 -0.46 -0.08 30.25
C LEU A 677 -1.97 -0.39 30.28
N PHE A 678 -2.38 -1.34 31.13
CA PHE A 678 -3.79 -1.73 31.22
C PHE A 678 -4.68 -0.61 31.77
N ARG A 679 -4.18 0.18 32.74
CA ARG A 679 -4.87 1.37 33.24
C ARG A 679 -5.07 2.41 32.13
N ASP A 680 -4.04 2.69 31.35
CA ASP A 680 -4.11 3.66 30.25
C ASP A 680 -5.08 3.17 29.16
N LEU A 681 -4.97 1.90 28.75
CA LEU A 681 -5.89 1.28 27.79
C LEU A 681 -7.35 1.33 28.25
N TYR A 682 -7.62 1.01 29.51
CA TYR A 682 -8.97 1.07 30.08
C TYR A 682 -9.51 2.50 30.05
N SER A 683 -8.68 3.48 30.45
CA SER A 683 -9.02 4.90 30.43
C SER A 683 -9.32 5.39 29.02
N THR A 684 -8.50 5.04 28.03
CA THR A 684 -8.74 5.37 26.61
C THR A 684 -10.05 4.79 26.13
N LEU A 685 -10.29 3.49 26.35
CA LEU A 685 -11.52 2.82 25.91
C LEU A 685 -12.76 3.42 26.59
N GLU A 686 -12.72 3.73 27.89
CA GLU A 686 -13.83 4.37 28.60
C GLU A 686 -14.09 5.79 28.09
N ASN A 687 -13.04 6.59 27.89
CA ASN A 687 -13.17 7.97 27.42
C ASN A 687 -13.68 8.06 25.97
N GLU A 688 -13.26 7.16 25.10
CA GLU A 688 -13.69 7.15 23.69
C GLU A 688 -15.08 6.51 23.51
N ALA A 689 -15.48 5.60 24.41
CA ALA A 689 -16.83 5.00 24.43
C ALA A 689 -17.83 5.84 25.24
N ALA A 690 -17.56 7.12 25.47
CA ALA A 690 -18.52 8.04 26.06
C ALA A 690 -19.84 8.04 25.26
N ILE A 691 -20.97 8.15 25.96
CA ILE A 691 -22.28 8.07 25.32
C ILE A 691 -22.46 9.23 24.32
N ARG A 692 -22.90 8.91 23.10
CA ARG A 692 -23.11 9.85 22.00
C ARG A 692 -24.45 10.58 22.12
N ALA A 693 -24.69 11.21 23.26
CA ALA A 693 -25.82 12.10 23.47
C ALA A 693 -25.53 13.09 24.61
N ASP A 694 -25.69 14.39 24.34
CA ASP A 694 -25.61 15.44 25.35
C ASP A 694 -26.96 15.56 26.11
N VAL A 695 -27.00 14.96 27.31
CA VAL A 695 -28.21 14.84 28.13
C VAL A 695 -28.05 15.65 29.41
N TYR A 696 -29.04 16.50 29.72
CA TYR A 696 -29.02 17.36 30.90
C TYR A 696 -29.20 16.57 32.20
N HIS A 697 -28.13 16.48 32.99
CA HIS A 697 -28.08 15.63 34.18
C HIS A 697 -29.16 15.91 35.25
N SER A 698 -29.67 17.15 35.34
CA SER A 698 -30.64 17.47 36.40
C SER A 698 -32.08 17.03 36.09
N THR A 699 -32.41 16.77 34.81
CA THR A 699 -33.75 16.32 34.40
C THR A 699 -33.79 14.82 34.12
N HIS A 700 -32.64 14.24 33.76
CA HIS A 700 -32.47 12.80 33.56
C HIS A 700 -32.42 12.03 34.89
N LYS A 701 -33.60 11.67 35.42
CA LYS A 701 -33.75 11.00 36.72
C LYS A 701 -33.52 9.49 36.66
N HIS A 702 -33.73 8.85 35.52
CA HIS A 702 -33.67 7.40 35.36
C HIS A 702 -32.62 7.02 34.32
N ARG A 703 -31.37 6.82 34.77
CA ARG A 703 -30.25 6.46 33.91
C ARG A 703 -29.87 5.00 34.10
N TYR A 704 -30.09 4.18 33.07
CA TYR A 704 -29.65 2.79 33.04
C TYR A 704 -28.50 2.61 32.05
N ILE A 705 -27.40 1.99 32.49
CA ILE A 705 -26.19 1.79 31.67
C ILE A 705 -25.84 0.31 31.64
N GLU A 706 -25.47 -0.17 30.46
CA GLU A 706 -24.80 -1.44 30.25
C GLU A 706 -23.49 -1.22 29.47
N LYS A 707 -22.41 -1.91 29.85
CA LYS A 707 -21.11 -1.86 29.18
C LYS A 707 -20.73 -3.25 28.70
N TYR A 708 -20.25 -3.35 27.47
CA TYR A 708 -19.85 -4.61 26.84
C TYR A 708 -18.46 -4.48 26.23
N PHE A 709 -17.56 -5.38 26.60
CA PHE A 709 -16.28 -5.57 25.90
C PHE A 709 -16.45 -6.64 24.80
N PHE A 710 -15.77 -6.48 23.67
CA PHE A 710 -15.68 -7.48 22.61
C PHE A 710 -14.22 -7.93 22.49
N GLY A 711 -13.97 -9.20 22.74
CA GLY A 711 -12.63 -9.79 22.75
C GLY A 711 -12.60 -11.12 23.50
N ASP A 712 -11.39 -11.62 23.76
CA ASP A 712 -11.21 -12.91 24.44
C ASP A 712 -11.39 -12.78 25.97
N TYR A 713 -12.35 -13.50 26.56
CA TYR A 713 -12.59 -13.51 28.02
C TYR A 713 -11.35 -13.99 28.80
N GLU A 714 -10.47 -14.76 28.17
CA GLU A 714 -9.21 -15.21 28.77
C GLU A 714 -8.11 -14.14 28.73
N SER A 715 -8.28 -13.06 27.97
CA SER A 715 -7.33 -11.94 27.93
C SER A 715 -7.11 -11.36 29.33
N GLU A 716 -5.85 -11.16 29.67
CA GLU A 716 -5.46 -10.53 30.93
C GLU A 716 -5.98 -9.10 31.04
N PHE A 717 -6.10 -8.37 29.93
CA PHE A 717 -6.68 -7.03 29.93
C PHE A 717 -8.17 -7.07 30.27
N ILE A 718 -8.95 -7.99 29.67
CA ILE A 718 -10.38 -8.09 29.98
C ILE A 718 -10.57 -8.47 31.46
N ARG A 719 -9.79 -9.42 31.97
CA ARG A 719 -9.80 -9.78 33.40
C ARG A 719 -9.48 -8.58 34.30
N TYR A 720 -8.49 -7.78 33.93
CA TYR A 720 -8.15 -6.53 34.63
C TYR A 720 -9.29 -5.52 34.60
N ALA A 721 -9.90 -5.27 33.44
CA ALA A 721 -11.05 -4.36 33.28
C ALA A 721 -12.23 -4.79 34.15
N PHE A 722 -12.53 -6.10 34.18
CA PHE A 722 -13.57 -6.67 35.04
C PHE A 722 -13.23 -6.54 36.52
N ALA A 723 -11.97 -6.66 36.92
CA ALA A 723 -11.53 -6.51 38.31
C ALA A 723 -11.69 -5.06 38.82
N ILE A 724 -11.36 -4.05 38.00
CA ILE A 724 -11.62 -2.64 38.32
C ILE A 724 -13.10 -2.41 38.61
N ASP A 725 -13.97 -2.99 37.78
CA ASP A 725 -15.42 -2.77 37.82
C ASP A 725 -16.16 -3.67 38.83
N GLN A 726 -15.47 -4.59 39.54
CA GLN A 726 -16.12 -5.52 40.49
C GLN A 726 -16.56 -4.87 41.82
N GLY A 727 -16.17 -3.62 42.12
CA GLY A 727 -16.42 -2.97 43.42
C GLY A 727 -17.50 -1.87 43.49
N SER A 728 -18.02 -1.36 42.36
CA SER A 728 -18.83 -0.11 42.34
C SER A 728 -19.99 -0.12 41.33
N ARG A 729 -20.64 -1.27 41.08
CA ARG A 729 -21.56 -1.44 39.95
C ARG A 729 -22.88 -0.67 40.09
N ALA A 730 -22.92 0.54 39.54
CA ALA A 730 -24.16 1.23 39.16
C ALA A 730 -24.68 0.80 37.78
N TYR A 731 -23.97 -0.12 37.09
CA TYR A 731 -24.26 -0.53 35.72
C TYR A 731 -24.01 -2.03 35.51
N LYS A 732 -24.63 -2.59 34.47
CA LYS A 732 -24.38 -3.96 34.02
C LYS A 732 -23.09 -4.01 33.21
N LEU A 733 -22.23 -4.98 33.48
CA LEU A 733 -21.01 -5.23 32.73
C LEU A 733 -21.08 -6.62 32.09
N GLY A 734 -20.75 -6.72 30.80
CA GLY A 734 -20.68 -7.97 30.07
C GLY A 734 -19.47 -8.06 29.14
N CYS A 735 -19.17 -9.27 28.67
CA CYS A 735 -18.15 -9.53 27.67
C CYS A 735 -18.73 -10.40 26.55
N VAL A 736 -18.46 -10.00 25.31
CA VAL A 736 -18.78 -10.73 24.09
C VAL A 736 -17.51 -11.46 23.67
N GLN A 737 -17.54 -12.79 23.73
CA GLN A 737 -16.40 -13.60 23.29
C GLN A 737 -16.19 -13.42 21.79
N GLU A 738 -14.99 -12.99 21.42
CA GLU A 738 -14.49 -12.95 20.05
C GLU A 738 -13.03 -13.43 20.04
N MET A 739 -12.68 -14.35 19.15
CA MET A 739 -11.31 -14.85 19.03
C MET A 739 -10.47 -13.87 18.20
N LYS A 740 -10.11 -12.74 18.81
CA LYS A 740 -9.34 -11.67 18.19
C LYS A 740 -7.96 -11.53 18.80
N HIS A 741 -6.95 -11.52 17.93
CA HIS A 741 -5.56 -11.26 18.32
C HIS A 741 -5.13 -9.80 18.07
N SER A 742 -5.93 -9.00 17.36
CA SER A 742 -5.52 -7.68 16.85
C SER A 742 -6.04 -6.48 17.65
N GLY A 743 -6.86 -6.66 18.68
CA GLY A 743 -7.37 -5.54 19.48
C GLY A 743 -8.62 -5.84 20.32
N ILE A 744 -9.09 -4.82 21.02
CA ILE A 744 -10.23 -4.87 21.95
C ILE A 744 -11.23 -3.77 21.58
N GLU A 745 -12.52 -4.08 21.62
CA GLU A 745 -13.60 -3.12 21.37
C GLU A 745 -14.47 -2.98 22.62
N LYS A 746 -15.08 -1.81 22.81
CA LYS A 746 -15.97 -1.52 23.93
C LYS A 746 -17.20 -0.77 23.45
N LEU A 747 -18.37 -1.21 23.90
CA LEU A 747 -19.66 -0.58 23.64
C LEU A 747 -20.34 -0.26 24.97
N ASN A 748 -20.64 1.02 25.17
CA ASN A 748 -21.47 1.50 26.25
C ASN A 748 -22.86 1.79 25.69
N ILE A 749 -23.90 1.31 26.38
CA ILE A 749 -25.31 1.54 26.03
C ILE A 749 -25.96 2.22 27.22
N MET A 750 -26.69 3.29 26.96
CA MET A 750 -27.41 4.06 27.97
C MET A 750 -28.86 4.25 27.54
N GLY A 751 -29.79 4.07 28.46
CA GLY A 751 -31.21 4.34 28.22
C GLY A 751 -31.90 4.96 29.43
N GLY A 752 -33.11 5.47 29.18
CA GLY A 752 -34.01 5.98 30.22
C GLY A 752 -34.19 7.49 30.25
N PHE A 753 -33.57 8.21 29.32
CA PHE A 753 -33.81 9.64 29.13
C PHE A 753 -35.03 9.89 28.21
N ARG A 754 -35.62 11.08 28.34
CA ARG A 754 -36.72 11.59 27.51
C ARG A 754 -36.21 12.64 26.51
N ILE A 755 -37.03 13.03 25.52
CA ILE A 755 -36.63 14.08 24.58
C ILE A 755 -36.35 15.41 25.28
N GLU A 756 -37.03 15.71 26.40
CA GLU A 756 -36.81 16.94 27.18
C GLU A 756 -35.46 16.98 27.88
N ASP A 757 -34.82 15.82 28.07
CA ASP A 757 -33.50 15.72 28.66
C ASP A 757 -32.39 16.05 27.64
N LEU A 758 -32.66 15.96 26.33
CA LEU A 758 -31.68 16.22 25.29
C LEU A 758 -31.39 17.73 25.15
N MET A 759 -30.11 18.09 25.22
CA MET A 759 -29.69 19.47 25.00
C MET A 759 -30.04 19.97 23.59
N TYR A 760 -29.93 19.10 22.57
CA TYR A 760 -30.35 19.40 21.20
C TYR A 760 -31.81 19.88 21.13
N TYR A 761 -32.73 19.14 21.75
CA TYR A 761 -34.15 19.48 21.77
C TYR A 761 -34.42 20.81 22.49
N ARG A 762 -33.81 20.99 23.66
CA ARG A 762 -33.99 22.20 24.48
C ARG A 762 -33.49 23.46 23.76
N ASN A 763 -32.33 23.36 23.13
CA ASN A 763 -31.73 24.46 22.39
C ASN A 763 -32.50 24.76 21.09
N GLY A 764 -32.95 23.71 20.39
CA GLY A 764 -33.71 23.81 19.15
C GLY A 764 -35.13 24.35 19.31
N LYS A 765 -35.77 24.12 20.46
CA LYS A 765 -37.19 24.41 20.68
C LYS A 765 -37.56 25.87 20.38
N ARG A 766 -36.72 26.82 20.78
CA ARG A 766 -36.95 28.25 20.52
C ARG A 766 -37.01 28.56 19.02
N TYR A 767 -36.15 27.94 18.22
CA TYR A 767 -36.15 28.13 16.77
C TYR A 767 -37.42 27.54 16.18
N TYR A 768 -37.76 26.30 16.55
CA TYR A 768 -38.98 25.63 16.10
C TYR A 768 -40.24 26.47 16.37
N ASP A 769 -40.42 26.96 17.60
CA ASP A 769 -41.58 27.77 17.97
C ASP A 769 -41.62 29.10 17.17
N THR A 770 -40.46 29.68 16.86
CA THR A 770 -40.35 30.90 16.04
C THR A 770 -40.70 30.63 14.58
N TYR A 771 -40.28 29.50 14.00
CA TYR A 771 -40.60 29.15 12.62
C TYR A 771 -42.10 28.84 12.45
N LEU A 772 -42.73 28.17 13.42
CA LEU A 772 -44.19 27.99 13.43
C LEU A 772 -44.94 29.33 13.41
N GLN A 773 -44.52 30.30 14.23
CA GLN A 773 -45.11 31.64 14.24
C GLN A 773 -44.96 32.37 12.90
N ASN A 774 -43.95 32.02 12.10
CA ASN A 774 -43.72 32.57 10.77
C ASN A 774 -44.40 31.77 9.65
N GLY A 775 -45.29 30.83 9.99
CA GLY A 775 -46.13 30.09 9.04
C GLY A 775 -45.45 28.88 8.41
N PHE A 776 -44.40 28.33 9.02
CA PHE A 776 -43.87 27.02 8.62
C PHE A 776 -44.78 25.89 9.14
N ALA A 777 -45.04 24.91 8.30
CA ALA A 777 -45.76 23.69 8.64
C ALA A 777 -44.78 22.51 8.61
N PHE A 778 -44.50 21.97 9.79
CA PHE A 778 -43.55 20.86 9.93
C PHE A 778 -44.22 19.49 9.98
N HIS A 779 -45.47 19.38 10.43
CA HIS A 779 -46.13 18.11 10.73
C HIS A 779 -47.16 17.73 9.67
N SER A 780 -47.33 16.43 9.42
CA SER A 780 -48.46 15.88 8.65
C SER A 780 -49.65 15.48 9.54
N MET A 781 -49.45 15.40 10.85
CA MET A 781 -50.48 15.06 11.84
C MET A 781 -51.05 16.34 12.49
N ASP A 782 -52.37 16.39 12.69
CA ASP A 782 -53.07 17.56 13.23
C ASP A 782 -52.79 17.84 14.73
N ASN A 783 -52.20 16.89 15.47
CA ASN A 783 -51.97 16.98 16.93
C ASN A 783 -50.55 16.54 17.36
N VAL A 784 -49.53 17.40 17.13
CA VAL A 784 -48.12 17.19 17.56
C VAL A 784 -47.55 18.40 18.29
#